data_AF-A0AB74KFB1-F1
#
_entry.id   AF-A0AB74KFB1-F1
#
_cell.length_a   1.000
_cell.length_b   1.000
_cell.length_c   1.000
_cell.angle_alpha   90.00
_cell.angle_beta   90.00
_cell.angle_gamma   90.00
#
_symmetry.space_group_name_H-M   'P 1'
#
loop_
_entity.id
_entity.type
_entity.pdbx_description
1 polymer ?
#
loop_
_entity_poly.entity_id
_entity_poly.type
_entity_poly.pdbx_seq_one_letter_code
_entity_poly.pdbx_strand_id
1 'polypeptide(L)'
;MPLEDPQEWENIGNVYYALTTLYKYHWNISSFEPYEIVTSGYSSTMAIYRNYSKLVPTTITNLPENTSNQPFIHIYSADGLHLSTISCTSPPIAVGFSSADELIVVLDDCQYKIYNYSGKIPTASTHRIAINSTGIADARITDDTIVVLTNEMEFYEMTLTSRPTKLSTMEIRDIPSDWTVIPSKYSQTSLMTVIAATEGDIQLSDSLSCMTHPFGTPHAQIKLSPNAKFIALLTPTLQLSIMTSDMARLLTTFDLSTIDSYTPDDIDWCGSNAVAVVYNEPSPHIWLIGPGGEHVLFPYHNATSIKAYSTPSSMLAITPEALDIIQKVPECVQDVFGATSSSPGRMLLSAFEELERGSSKSDDIIRDIGHDLLEAVDRVIGAAVELYTPEIQRRLLKAAQFGWQYLSNYNSDEFIKVASTLRVLNAYRDVGIPLSKAQFDKLEHVALIQLLLPRRKWAMAINISKHLQTPSDVVLVHWANAKIYASDHTIPDEELSVSIAERIASVTNTFVGWSDIAKVAYEVGRVSLATKMLDREPRASEVVPQLKRMKEDRLALLKAIQSSDPDLVIDVLLHLRSRLTLGDFFRVLEDGGSVYQLAKSLLVVYAKDKDRDMLRNFYFQDDRRVESAKLDLSEAEQLSGDAKVSKVKSAMKFFSEDKKCAFESKACDEYQKLLTITNGATSVNDAIRELLNKDDIKGAEKLKTDFKVSDKRWWYLRLHHLIEKADYDGLEELASSKKSPIGYEPFVKALKKAGNKKLAGEYIKKCETKRREELLKGL
;
A
#
# COMPACT_ATOMS: atom_id res chain seq x y z
N MET A 1 -7.72 17.85 -38.47
CA MET A 1 -6.73 18.64 -39.23
C MET A 1 -5.34 18.44 -38.62
N PRO A 2 -4.23 18.51 -39.35
CA PRO A 2 -2.92 18.15 -38.78
C PRO A 2 -2.31 19.29 -37.94
N LEU A 3 -1.65 18.98 -36.81
CA LEU A 3 -0.96 19.99 -35.97
C LEU A 3 0.19 20.67 -36.74
N GLU A 4 0.78 19.96 -37.70
CA GLU A 4 1.83 20.41 -38.60
C GLU A 4 1.38 21.39 -39.68
N ASP A 5 0.07 21.61 -39.87
CA ASP A 5 -0.46 22.54 -40.87
C ASP A 5 -0.89 23.87 -40.21
N PRO A 6 -0.11 24.96 -40.40
CA PRO A 6 -0.41 26.24 -39.77
C PRO A 6 -1.67 26.92 -40.31
N GLN A 7 -2.22 26.47 -41.45
CA GLN A 7 -3.48 27.02 -41.98
C GLN A 7 -4.70 26.57 -41.16
N GLU A 8 -4.54 25.50 -40.39
CA GLU A 8 -5.58 24.87 -39.58
C GLU A 8 -5.50 25.32 -38.11
N TRP A 9 -4.66 26.32 -37.82
CA TRP A 9 -4.49 26.87 -36.48
C TRP A 9 -5.45 28.02 -36.22
N GLU A 10 -6.18 27.90 -35.13
CA GLU A 10 -7.13 28.91 -34.67
C GLU A 10 -6.51 29.74 -33.55
N ASN A 11 -6.69 31.07 -33.59
CA ASN A 11 -6.06 31.97 -32.62
C ASN A 11 -6.99 32.30 -31.45
N ILE A 12 -6.49 32.13 -30.23
CA ILE A 12 -7.07 32.67 -29.00
C ILE A 12 -6.03 33.64 -28.39
N GLY A 13 -6.17 34.91 -28.74
CA GLY A 13 -5.28 36.00 -28.31
C GLY A 13 -3.89 35.93 -28.92
N ASN A 14 -2.94 35.47 -28.08
CA ASN A 14 -1.52 35.32 -28.45
C ASN A 14 -1.12 33.85 -28.63
N VAL A 15 -2.08 32.93 -28.61
CA VAL A 15 -1.83 31.49 -28.59
C VAL A 15 -2.69 30.80 -29.64
N TYR A 16 -2.11 29.83 -30.33
CA TYR A 16 -2.82 29.02 -31.31
C TYR A 16 -3.33 27.71 -30.70
N TYR A 17 -4.48 27.26 -31.19
CA TYR A 17 -5.06 25.94 -30.93
C TYR A 17 -5.27 25.20 -32.25
N ALA A 18 -5.14 23.89 -32.22
CA ALA A 18 -5.37 23.05 -33.39
C ALA A 18 -6.25 21.85 -33.03
N LEU A 19 -7.04 21.43 -34.01
CA LEU A 19 -7.92 20.26 -33.97
C LEU A 19 -7.32 19.13 -34.80
N THR A 20 -6.94 18.01 -34.19
CA THR A 20 -6.39 16.85 -34.89
C THR A 20 -7.23 15.59 -34.73
N THR A 21 -7.55 14.94 -35.84
CA THR A 21 -8.25 13.65 -35.82
C THR A 21 -7.22 12.54 -35.59
N LEU A 22 -7.28 11.91 -34.42
CA LEU A 22 -6.36 10.85 -34.03
C LEU A 22 -6.82 9.49 -34.56
N TYR A 23 -8.08 9.15 -34.33
CA TYR A 23 -8.65 7.87 -34.72
C TYR A 23 -10.00 8.06 -35.40
N LYS A 24 -10.27 7.22 -36.40
CA LYS A 24 -11.60 7.13 -37.03
C LYS A 24 -12.25 5.83 -36.60
N TYR A 25 -13.43 5.95 -36.03
CA TYR A 25 -14.21 4.84 -35.54
C TYR A 25 -15.01 4.18 -36.66
N HIS A 26 -15.34 2.91 -36.41
CA HIS A 26 -16.21 2.12 -37.27
C HIS A 26 -17.36 1.57 -36.42
N TRP A 27 -17.92 2.43 -35.57
CA TRP A 27 -19.02 2.09 -34.69
C TRP A 27 -20.36 2.08 -35.42
N ASN A 28 -21.29 1.25 -34.93
CA ASN A 28 -22.69 1.26 -35.36
C ASN A 28 -23.58 2.13 -34.44
N ILE A 29 -22.95 3.02 -33.66
CA ILE A 29 -23.62 3.90 -32.71
C ILE A 29 -24.01 5.17 -33.46
N SER A 30 -25.30 5.52 -33.47
CA SER A 30 -25.76 6.71 -34.19
C SER A 30 -25.72 7.99 -33.36
N SER A 31 -25.83 7.91 -32.03
CA SER A 31 -25.75 9.07 -31.12
C SER A 31 -25.37 8.65 -29.69
N PHE A 32 -24.67 9.54 -28.97
CA PHE A 32 -24.31 9.39 -27.56
C PHE A 32 -25.27 10.03 -26.58
N GLU A 33 -26.29 10.78 -27.03
CA GLU A 33 -27.25 11.43 -26.13
C GLU A 33 -27.85 10.52 -25.04
N PRO A 34 -28.26 9.27 -25.32
CA PRO A 34 -28.82 8.39 -24.29
C PRO A 34 -27.75 7.72 -23.41
N TYR A 35 -26.46 7.92 -23.69
CA TYR A 35 -25.36 7.24 -23.02
C TYR A 35 -24.51 8.22 -22.19
N GLU A 36 -23.93 7.71 -21.11
CA GLU A 36 -22.79 8.34 -20.46
C GLU A 36 -21.52 7.69 -20.97
N ILE A 37 -20.49 8.52 -21.12
CA ILE A 37 -19.15 8.08 -21.46
C ILE A 37 -18.26 8.48 -20.28
N VAL A 38 -17.36 7.60 -19.91
CA VAL A 38 -16.31 7.90 -18.94
C VAL A 38 -14.99 7.45 -19.52
N THR A 39 -13.98 8.31 -19.45
CA THR A 39 -12.64 8.01 -19.97
C THR A 39 -11.66 7.80 -18.84
N SER A 40 -10.77 6.82 -19.01
CA SER A 40 -9.58 6.68 -18.17
C SER A 40 -8.62 7.86 -18.37
N GLY A 41 -8.12 8.44 -17.28
CA GLY A 41 -7.27 9.63 -17.32
C GLY A 41 -5.91 9.45 -18.03
N TYR A 42 -5.42 8.21 -18.13
CA TYR A 42 -4.10 7.91 -18.73
C TYR A 42 -4.20 7.14 -20.04
N SER A 43 -5.03 6.09 -20.11
CA SER A 43 -5.13 5.25 -21.30
C SER A 43 -6.14 5.78 -22.33
N SER A 44 -7.02 6.69 -21.91
CA SER A 44 -8.20 7.12 -22.67
C SER A 44 -9.13 5.98 -23.07
N THR A 45 -9.08 4.84 -22.36
CA THR A 45 -10.11 3.79 -22.45
C THR A 45 -11.47 4.39 -22.11
N MET A 46 -12.49 4.08 -22.91
CA MET A 46 -13.85 4.59 -22.77
C MET A 46 -14.76 3.51 -22.20
N ALA A 47 -15.50 3.82 -21.14
CA ALA A 47 -16.66 3.06 -20.69
C ALA A 47 -17.92 3.78 -21.16
N ILE A 48 -18.78 3.09 -21.92
CA ILE A 48 -20.04 3.60 -22.43
C ILE A 48 -21.19 2.80 -21.79
N TYR A 49 -22.10 3.50 -21.13
CA TYR A 49 -23.25 2.90 -20.45
C TYR A 49 -24.49 3.79 -20.52
N ARG A 50 -25.66 3.22 -20.22
CA ARG A 50 -26.94 3.90 -20.37
C ARG A 50 -27.18 4.93 -19.25
N ASN A 51 -27.51 6.18 -19.61
CA ASN A 51 -28.01 7.16 -18.64
C ASN A 51 -29.52 6.97 -18.40
N TYR A 52 -29.91 6.33 -17.31
CA TYR A 52 -31.32 6.02 -17.06
C TYR A 52 -32.23 7.25 -16.85
N SER A 53 -31.68 8.44 -16.60
CA SER A 53 -32.43 9.69 -16.46
C SER A 53 -32.88 10.29 -17.80
N LYS A 54 -32.21 9.94 -18.91
CA LYS A 54 -32.54 10.43 -20.26
C LYS A 54 -33.50 9.47 -20.98
N LEU A 55 -34.43 9.96 -21.80
CA LEU A 55 -35.31 9.12 -22.62
C LEU A 55 -34.55 8.55 -23.83
N VAL A 56 -34.91 7.34 -24.29
CA VAL A 56 -34.38 6.76 -25.54
C VAL A 56 -35.37 6.99 -26.67
N PRO A 57 -34.99 7.71 -27.74
CA PRO A 57 -35.76 7.74 -28.97
C PRO A 57 -35.78 6.36 -29.64
N THR A 58 -36.96 5.92 -30.10
CA THR A 58 -37.19 4.61 -30.75
C THR A 58 -36.41 4.37 -32.06
N THR A 59 -35.74 5.41 -32.57
CA THR A 59 -35.05 5.44 -33.87
C THR A 59 -33.52 5.31 -33.78
N ILE A 60 -32.93 5.33 -32.58
CA ILE A 60 -31.47 5.21 -32.39
C ILE A 60 -31.07 3.74 -32.44
N THR A 61 -30.02 3.42 -33.20
CA THR A 61 -29.41 2.08 -33.18
C THR A 61 -28.76 1.87 -31.82
N ASN A 62 -29.46 1.13 -30.95
CA ASN A 62 -28.98 0.83 -29.61
C ASN A 62 -27.62 0.11 -29.68
N LEU A 63 -26.71 0.47 -28.77
CA LEU A 63 -25.70 -0.48 -28.31
C LEU A 63 -26.41 -1.80 -27.94
N PRO A 64 -25.92 -2.97 -28.42
CA PRO A 64 -26.65 -4.23 -28.30
C PRO A 64 -27.03 -4.53 -26.84
N GLU A 65 -28.31 -4.84 -26.64
CA GLU A 65 -28.92 -5.35 -25.40
C GLU A 65 -28.71 -4.50 -24.14
N ASN A 66 -29.49 -3.43 -23.94
CA ASN A 66 -29.59 -2.75 -22.64
C ASN A 66 -31.03 -2.82 -22.12
N THR A 67 -31.28 -3.69 -21.14
CA THR A 67 -32.58 -3.74 -20.43
C THR A 67 -32.42 -3.21 -19.01
N SER A 68 -33.47 -2.61 -18.44
CA SER A 68 -33.42 -2.07 -17.07
C SER A 68 -33.08 -3.11 -16.00
N ASN A 69 -33.36 -4.39 -16.28
CA ASN A 69 -33.10 -5.50 -15.36
C ASN A 69 -31.65 -6.03 -15.44
N GLN A 70 -30.90 -5.68 -16.49
CA GLN A 70 -29.47 -5.99 -16.65
C GLN A 70 -28.78 -4.86 -17.43
N PRO A 71 -28.25 -3.83 -16.73
CA PRO A 71 -27.39 -2.82 -17.34
C PRO A 71 -26.12 -3.45 -17.88
N PHE A 72 -25.63 -2.96 -19.01
CA PHE A 72 -24.32 -3.29 -19.53
C PHE A 72 -23.43 -2.04 -19.62
N ILE A 73 -22.14 -2.27 -19.35
CA ILE A 73 -21.08 -1.29 -19.55
C ILE A 73 -20.19 -1.84 -20.66
N HIS A 74 -20.10 -1.13 -21.78
CA HIS A 74 -19.23 -1.48 -22.89
C HIS A 74 -17.91 -0.72 -22.77
N ILE A 75 -16.80 -1.45 -22.80
CA ILE A 75 -15.46 -0.86 -22.72
C ILE A 75 -14.83 -0.87 -24.10
N TYR A 76 -14.43 0.31 -24.56
CA TYR A 76 -13.73 0.54 -25.82
C TYR A 76 -12.36 1.14 -25.57
N SER A 77 -11.40 0.76 -26.40
CA SER A 77 -10.11 1.46 -26.50
C SER A 77 -10.29 2.80 -27.24
N ALA A 78 -9.35 3.74 -27.09
CA ALA A 78 -9.46 5.07 -27.71
C ALA A 78 -9.41 5.06 -29.25
N ASP A 79 -9.00 3.96 -29.87
CA ASP A 79 -9.09 3.70 -31.31
C ASP A 79 -10.46 3.14 -31.74
N GLY A 80 -11.39 2.96 -30.81
CA GLY A 80 -12.74 2.44 -31.06
C GLY A 80 -12.86 0.92 -31.02
N LEU A 81 -11.79 0.19 -30.71
CA LEU A 81 -11.85 -1.27 -30.58
C LEU A 81 -12.61 -1.68 -29.32
N HIS A 82 -13.63 -2.53 -29.47
CA HIS A 82 -14.36 -3.10 -28.33
C HIS A 82 -13.47 -4.07 -27.54
N LEU A 83 -13.23 -3.77 -26.27
CA LEU A 83 -12.39 -4.56 -25.38
C LEU A 83 -13.21 -5.60 -24.61
N SER A 84 -14.30 -5.18 -23.97
CA SER A 84 -15.15 -6.08 -23.15
C SER A 84 -16.54 -5.49 -22.88
N THR A 85 -17.49 -6.36 -22.58
CA THR A 85 -18.81 -5.97 -22.04
C THR A 85 -18.93 -6.50 -20.61
N ILE A 86 -19.33 -5.64 -19.68
CA ILE A 86 -19.59 -5.99 -18.28
C ILE A 86 -21.09 -5.92 -18.02
N SER A 87 -21.66 -6.97 -17.43
CA SER A 87 -23.03 -6.94 -16.93
C SER A 87 -23.06 -6.50 -15.47
N CYS A 88 -23.94 -5.55 -15.17
CA CYS A 88 -24.20 -5.06 -13.83
C CYS A 88 -25.47 -5.69 -13.26
N THR A 89 -25.54 -5.79 -11.93
CA THR A 89 -26.70 -6.33 -11.21
C THR A 89 -27.80 -5.29 -11.04
N SER A 90 -27.41 -4.02 -10.91
CA SER A 90 -28.27 -2.84 -10.83
C SER A 90 -27.62 -1.70 -11.62
N PRO A 91 -28.39 -0.69 -12.05
CA PRO A 91 -27.85 0.51 -12.70
C PRO A 91 -26.71 1.11 -11.87
N PRO A 92 -25.55 1.41 -12.49
CA PRO A 92 -24.45 2.02 -11.76
C PRO A 92 -24.79 3.47 -11.38
N ILE A 93 -24.42 3.88 -10.17
CA ILE A 93 -24.49 5.29 -9.73
C ILE A 93 -23.31 6.05 -10.33
N ALA A 94 -22.12 5.48 -10.25
CA ALA A 94 -20.92 6.06 -10.82
C ALA A 94 -20.06 4.97 -11.45
N VAL A 95 -19.44 5.33 -12.57
CA VAL A 95 -18.47 4.51 -13.28
C VAL A 95 -17.20 5.35 -13.45
N GLY A 96 -16.05 4.73 -13.24
CA GLY A 96 -14.75 5.39 -13.30
C GLY A 96 -13.63 4.40 -13.54
N PHE A 97 -12.41 4.91 -13.71
CA PHE A 97 -11.22 4.08 -13.85
C PHE A 97 -10.23 4.38 -12.72
N SER A 98 -9.56 3.33 -12.25
CA SER A 98 -8.45 3.43 -11.32
C SER A 98 -7.18 3.95 -12.00
N SER A 99 -6.15 4.26 -11.21
CA SER A 99 -4.83 4.62 -11.74
C SER A 99 -4.19 3.50 -12.57
N ALA A 100 -4.56 2.24 -12.28
CA ALA A 100 -4.11 1.04 -12.97
C ALA A 100 -4.96 0.65 -14.19
N ASP A 101 -5.86 1.54 -14.65
CA ASP A 101 -6.79 1.29 -15.76
C ASP A 101 -7.77 0.13 -15.48
N GLU A 102 -8.19 -0.04 -14.22
CA GLU A 102 -9.26 -0.97 -13.84
C GLU A 102 -10.60 -0.23 -13.74
N LEU A 103 -11.70 -0.87 -14.16
CA LEU A 103 -13.00 -0.22 -14.12
C LEU A 103 -13.60 -0.32 -12.71
N ILE A 104 -13.96 0.81 -12.12
CA ILE A 104 -14.64 0.91 -10.83
C ILE A 104 -16.10 1.24 -11.08
N VAL A 105 -17.00 0.48 -10.47
CA VAL A 105 -18.44 0.69 -10.55
C VAL A 105 -19.02 0.78 -9.14
N VAL A 106 -19.66 1.90 -8.82
CA VAL A 106 -20.36 2.13 -7.55
C VAL A 106 -21.85 1.87 -7.74
N LEU A 107 -22.43 1.08 -6.83
CA LEU A 107 -23.84 0.68 -6.83
C LEU A 107 -24.59 1.36 -5.67
N ASP A 108 -25.92 1.36 -5.77
CA ASP A 108 -26.85 1.94 -4.80
C ASP A 108 -26.83 1.25 -3.42
N ASP A 109 -26.56 -0.05 -3.39
CA ASP A 109 -26.55 -0.90 -2.19
C ASP A 109 -25.29 -0.75 -1.32
N CYS A 110 -24.60 0.40 -1.39
CA CYS A 110 -23.34 0.67 -0.70
C CYS A 110 -22.24 -0.36 -1.01
N GLN A 111 -22.18 -0.81 -2.27
CA GLN A 111 -21.10 -1.65 -2.77
C GLN A 111 -20.39 -0.96 -3.93
N TYR A 112 -19.10 -1.24 -4.07
CA TYR A 112 -18.38 -0.97 -5.30
C TYR A 112 -17.71 -2.24 -5.80
N LYS A 113 -17.60 -2.34 -7.12
CA LYS A 113 -16.95 -3.46 -7.80
C LYS A 113 -15.77 -2.92 -8.61
N ILE A 114 -14.63 -3.58 -8.46
CA ILE A 114 -13.45 -3.34 -9.30
C ILE A 114 -13.39 -4.46 -10.33
N TYR A 115 -13.50 -4.10 -11.60
CA TYR A 115 -13.46 -5.00 -12.74
C TYR A 115 -12.12 -4.90 -13.45
N ASN A 116 -11.45 -6.04 -13.54
CA ASN A 116 -10.36 -6.21 -14.49
C ASN A 116 -10.96 -6.75 -15.80
N TYR A 117 -11.01 -5.88 -16.81
CA TYR A 117 -11.59 -6.19 -18.12
C TYR A 117 -10.62 -6.92 -19.07
N SER A 118 -9.48 -7.40 -18.56
CA SER A 118 -8.47 -8.09 -19.35
C SER A 118 -8.89 -9.51 -19.78
N GLY A 119 -9.88 -9.65 -20.67
CA GLY A 119 -10.19 -10.95 -21.23
C GLY A 119 -11.58 -11.19 -21.74
N LYS A 120 -11.86 -12.47 -22.01
CA LYS A 120 -13.18 -12.92 -22.48
C LYS A 120 -14.25 -12.79 -21.39
N ILE A 121 -13.87 -13.00 -20.12
CA ILE A 121 -14.75 -12.87 -18.96
C ILE A 121 -14.06 -11.90 -17.99
N PRO A 122 -14.60 -10.70 -17.78
CA PRO A 122 -14.09 -9.76 -16.79
C PRO A 122 -14.15 -10.38 -15.39
N THR A 123 -13.05 -10.28 -14.64
CA THR A 123 -13.03 -10.67 -13.22
C THR A 123 -13.42 -9.46 -12.38
N ALA A 124 -14.21 -9.68 -11.33
CA ALA A 124 -14.71 -8.63 -10.47
C ALA A 124 -14.38 -8.93 -9.00
N SER A 125 -13.91 -7.93 -8.28
CA SER A 125 -13.86 -7.96 -6.81
C SER A 125 -14.92 -7.03 -6.25
N THR A 126 -15.82 -7.58 -5.42
CA THR A 126 -16.91 -6.83 -4.80
C THR A 126 -16.48 -6.40 -3.40
N HIS A 127 -16.61 -5.11 -3.10
CA HIS A 127 -16.27 -4.52 -1.82
C HIS A 127 -17.47 -3.79 -1.25
N ARG A 128 -17.69 -3.95 0.06
CA ARG A 128 -18.77 -3.27 0.78
C ARG A 128 -18.25 -1.97 1.39
N ILE A 129 -18.97 -0.89 1.15
CA ILE A 129 -18.73 0.41 1.77
C ILE A 129 -19.31 0.37 3.19
N ALA A 130 -18.43 0.44 4.19
CA ALA A 130 -18.79 0.31 5.60
C ALA A 130 -19.39 1.61 6.18
N ILE A 131 -20.54 2.05 5.65
CA ILE A 131 -21.28 3.25 6.08
C ILE A 131 -22.64 2.85 6.64
N ASN A 132 -23.13 3.57 7.65
CA ASN A 132 -24.45 3.37 8.26
C ASN A 132 -25.53 4.16 7.48
N SER A 133 -25.63 3.95 6.17
CA SER A 133 -26.59 4.63 5.31
C SER A 133 -27.54 3.65 4.64
N THR A 134 -28.71 4.14 4.24
CA THR A 134 -29.71 3.40 3.47
C THR A 134 -29.34 3.22 2.00
N GLY A 135 -28.46 4.06 1.45
CA GLY A 135 -28.02 4.00 0.05
C GLY A 135 -27.16 5.20 -0.36
N ILE A 136 -26.58 5.10 -1.55
CA ILE A 136 -25.78 6.17 -2.15
C ILE A 136 -26.67 7.00 -3.07
N ALA A 137 -26.59 8.33 -2.94
CA ALA A 137 -27.29 9.27 -3.79
C ALA A 137 -26.47 9.61 -5.04
N ASP A 138 -25.16 9.85 -4.87
CA ASP A 138 -24.23 10.14 -5.97
C ASP A 138 -22.79 9.74 -5.57
N ALA A 139 -21.90 9.57 -6.55
CA ALA A 139 -20.50 9.26 -6.31
C ALA A 139 -19.58 9.81 -7.41
N ARG A 140 -18.35 10.16 -7.02
CA ARG A 140 -17.27 10.55 -7.93
C ARG A 140 -16.07 9.65 -7.69
N ILE A 141 -15.46 9.18 -8.79
CA ILE A 141 -14.27 8.34 -8.77
C ILE A 141 -13.11 9.17 -9.33
N THR A 142 -12.03 9.28 -8.57
CA THR A 142 -10.82 10.00 -9.00
C THR A 142 -9.60 9.14 -8.71
N ASP A 143 -8.96 8.61 -9.77
CA ASP A 143 -7.89 7.61 -9.66
C ASP A 143 -8.31 6.46 -8.73
N ASP A 144 -7.59 6.25 -7.63
CA ASP A 144 -7.83 5.17 -6.65
C ASP A 144 -8.68 5.65 -5.45
N THR A 145 -9.36 6.79 -5.59
CA THR A 145 -10.23 7.35 -4.54
C THR A 145 -11.68 7.40 -5.01
N ILE A 146 -12.58 7.05 -4.09
CA ILE A 146 -14.03 7.10 -4.28
C ILE A 146 -14.57 8.05 -3.23
N VAL A 147 -15.35 9.04 -3.68
CA VAL A 147 -16.12 9.92 -2.81
C VAL A 147 -17.58 9.63 -3.05
N VAL A 148 -18.32 9.37 -1.98
CA VAL A 148 -19.74 9.04 -2.03
C VAL A 148 -20.55 10.08 -1.26
N LEU A 149 -21.67 10.48 -1.84
CA LEU A 149 -22.73 11.24 -1.19
C LEU A 149 -23.85 10.27 -0.81
N THR A 150 -24.18 10.17 0.47
CA THR A 150 -25.26 9.30 0.92
C THR A 150 -26.63 9.95 0.77
N ASN A 151 -27.70 9.15 0.87
CA ASN A 151 -29.08 9.66 0.86
C ASN A 151 -29.38 10.62 2.02
N GLU A 152 -28.59 10.57 3.10
CA GLU A 152 -28.68 11.47 4.24
C GLU A 152 -27.88 12.78 4.05
N MET A 153 -27.41 13.07 2.82
CA MET A 153 -26.62 14.26 2.44
C MET A 153 -25.26 14.37 3.15
N GLU A 154 -24.63 13.23 3.43
CA GLU A 154 -23.31 13.17 4.03
C GLU A 154 -22.26 12.68 3.03
N PHE A 155 -21.10 13.33 3.00
CA PHE A 155 -19.96 12.91 2.18
C PHE A 155 -19.02 11.97 2.94
N TYR A 156 -18.61 10.91 2.26
CA TYR A 156 -17.58 9.99 2.73
C TYR A 156 -16.51 9.81 1.66
N GLU A 157 -15.26 9.80 2.10
CA GLU A 157 -14.10 9.51 1.25
C GLU A 157 -13.52 8.14 1.56
N MET A 158 -13.01 7.45 0.54
CA MET A 158 -12.19 6.26 0.71
C MET A 158 -11.18 6.11 -0.41
N THR A 159 -9.99 5.61 -0.07
CA THR A 159 -9.12 4.97 -1.05
C THR A 159 -9.59 3.52 -1.27
N LEU A 160 -9.37 2.96 -2.46
CA LEU A 160 -9.69 1.55 -2.74
C LEU A 160 -9.19 0.63 -1.62
N THR A 161 -10.04 -0.27 -1.15
CA THR A 161 -9.79 -1.22 -0.04
C THR A 161 -9.59 -0.63 1.36
N SER A 162 -9.62 0.70 1.52
CA SER A 162 -9.54 1.38 2.82
C SER A 162 -10.92 1.54 3.48
N ARG A 163 -10.93 1.94 4.76
CA ARG A 163 -12.19 2.26 5.46
C ARG A 163 -12.67 3.66 5.08
N PRO A 164 -13.99 3.88 4.93
CA PRO A 164 -14.54 5.20 4.66
C PRO A 164 -14.27 6.15 5.82
N THR A 165 -13.90 7.39 5.47
CA THR A 165 -13.76 8.52 6.39
C THR A 165 -14.85 9.53 6.10
N LYS A 166 -15.58 9.95 7.13
CA LYS A 166 -16.63 10.95 7.00
C LYS A 166 -16.00 12.34 6.86
N LEU A 167 -16.46 13.14 5.90
CA LEU A 167 -16.05 14.53 5.77
C LEU A 167 -16.82 15.44 6.73
N SER A 168 -16.33 16.66 6.93
CA SER A 168 -17.02 17.65 7.74
C SER A 168 -18.39 17.99 7.15
N THR A 169 -19.39 18.13 8.02
CA THR A 169 -20.79 18.29 7.60
C THR A 169 -20.98 19.58 6.80
N MET A 170 -21.58 19.44 5.62
CA MET A 170 -21.99 20.53 4.75
C MET A 170 -23.47 20.87 5.03
N GLU A 171 -23.85 22.13 4.87
CA GLU A 171 -25.25 22.57 5.07
C GLU A 171 -26.07 22.33 3.80
N ILE A 172 -26.29 21.06 3.48
CA ILE A 172 -26.97 20.61 2.26
C ILE A 172 -28.33 20.02 2.61
N ARG A 173 -29.39 20.44 1.90
CA ARG A 173 -30.76 19.93 2.10
C ARG A 173 -31.16 18.88 1.07
N ASP A 174 -30.75 19.10 -0.18
CA ASP A 174 -31.01 18.25 -1.33
C ASP A 174 -29.71 18.01 -2.10
N ILE A 175 -29.72 17.04 -3.03
CA ILE A 175 -28.55 16.69 -3.84
C ILE A 175 -27.98 17.97 -4.50
N PRO A 176 -26.67 18.26 -4.34
CA PRO A 176 -26.03 19.41 -4.97
C PRO A 176 -26.26 19.43 -6.48
N SER A 177 -26.38 20.61 -7.06
CA SER A 177 -26.58 20.76 -8.51
C SER A 177 -25.40 20.20 -9.31
N ASP A 178 -24.18 20.44 -8.83
CA ASP A 178 -22.97 19.73 -9.25
C ASP A 178 -21.92 19.80 -8.14
N TRP A 179 -21.00 18.85 -8.14
CA TRP A 179 -19.88 18.82 -7.20
C TRP A 179 -18.67 18.10 -7.79
N THR A 180 -17.49 18.50 -7.33
CA THR A 180 -16.20 17.96 -7.77
C THR A 180 -15.27 17.71 -6.59
N VAL A 181 -14.18 17.00 -6.86
CA VAL A 181 -13.20 16.55 -5.87
C VAL A 181 -11.83 17.09 -6.24
N ILE A 182 -11.15 17.71 -5.27
CA ILE A 182 -9.72 18.02 -5.34
C ILE A 182 -8.96 16.87 -4.69
N PRO A 183 -8.17 16.08 -5.46
CA PRO A 183 -7.36 15.02 -4.91
C PRO A 183 -6.36 15.52 -3.87
N SER A 184 -6.09 14.72 -2.83
CA SER A 184 -5.12 15.03 -1.76
C SER A 184 -3.73 15.38 -2.29
N LYS A 185 -3.29 14.74 -3.40
CA LYS A 185 -2.01 15.02 -4.08
C LYS A 185 -1.86 16.45 -4.60
N TYR A 186 -2.97 17.13 -4.85
CA TYR A 186 -2.99 18.50 -5.37
C TYR A 186 -3.51 19.52 -4.36
N SER A 187 -4.06 19.05 -3.24
CA SER A 187 -4.57 19.92 -2.19
C SER A 187 -3.42 20.53 -1.36
N GLN A 188 -3.57 21.80 -1.00
CA GLN A 188 -2.60 22.51 -0.15
C GLN A 188 -2.54 21.92 1.27
N THR A 189 -3.65 21.36 1.76
CA THR A 189 -3.75 20.76 3.10
C THR A 189 -3.31 19.30 3.11
N SER A 190 -2.99 18.72 1.95
CA SER A 190 -2.79 17.27 1.75
C SER A 190 -4.02 16.41 2.12
N LEU A 191 -5.18 17.04 2.33
CA LEU A 191 -6.46 16.40 2.52
C LEU A 191 -7.25 16.48 1.21
N MET A 192 -8.08 15.48 0.94
CA MET A 192 -9.04 15.58 -0.15
C MET A 192 -10.09 16.63 0.22
N THR A 193 -10.48 17.45 -0.76
CA THR A 193 -11.49 18.50 -0.56
C THR A 193 -12.62 18.31 -1.56
N VAL A 194 -13.84 18.22 -1.06
CA VAL A 194 -15.07 18.20 -1.85
C VAL A 194 -15.56 19.63 -2.03
N ILE A 195 -15.95 19.97 -3.26
CA ILE A 195 -16.53 21.27 -3.60
C ILE A 195 -17.93 21.02 -4.13
N ALA A 196 -18.95 21.51 -3.43
CA ALA A 196 -20.34 21.33 -3.83
C ALA A 196 -21.05 22.67 -4.02
N ALA A 197 -21.81 22.79 -5.13
CA ALA A 197 -22.72 23.90 -5.34
C ALA A 197 -24.04 23.68 -4.59
N THR A 198 -24.43 24.65 -3.79
CA THR A 198 -25.73 24.72 -3.11
C THR A 198 -26.59 25.84 -3.70
N GLU A 199 -27.81 26.06 -3.20
CA GLU A 199 -28.80 27.01 -3.77
C GLU A 199 -28.35 28.48 -3.88
N GLY A 200 -27.21 28.84 -3.29
CA GLY A 200 -26.58 30.16 -3.45
C GLY A 200 -25.11 30.25 -3.04
N ASP A 201 -24.54 29.20 -2.46
CA ASP A 201 -23.18 29.17 -1.94
C ASP A 201 -22.40 27.98 -2.51
N ILE A 202 -21.08 28.09 -2.52
CA ILE A 202 -20.18 26.97 -2.78
C ILE A 202 -19.52 26.59 -1.46
N GLN A 203 -19.69 25.34 -1.06
CA GLN A 203 -19.09 24.82 0.17
C GLN A 203 -17.91 23.90 -0.17
N LEU A 204 -16.80 24.11 0.53
CA LEU A 204 -15.58 23.31 0.45
C LEU A 204 -15.43 22.53 1.74
N SER A 205 -15.53 21.21 1.68
CA SER A 205 -15.44 20.33 2.84
C SER A 205 -14.25 19.38 2.72
N ASP A 206 -13.43 19.34 3.77
CA ASP A 206 -12.44 18.30 4.00
C ASP A 206 -12.79 17.53 5.30
N SER A 207 -11.91 16.61 5.72
CA SER A 207 -12.11 15.81 6.93
C SER A 207 -11.98 16.59 8.25
N LEU A 208 -11.49 17.83 8.22
CA LEU A 208 -11.27 18.67 9.40
C LEU A 208 -12.22 19.88 9.47
N SER A 209 -12.60 20.45 8.33
CA SER A 209 -13.27 21.74 8.24
C SER A 209 -14.12 21.88 6.98
N CYS A 210 -15.18 22.68 7.10
CA CYS A 210 -16.05 23.09 6.00
C CYS A 210 -16.01 24.61 5.90
N MET A 211 -15.72 25.13 4.70
CA MET A 211 -15.73 26.55 4.38
C MET A 211 -16.85 26.87 3.40
N THR A 212 -17.62 27.93 3.67
CA THR A 212 -18.71 28.38 2.81
C THR A 212 -18.34 29.67 2.12
N HIS A 213 -18.44 29.70 0.79
CA HIS A 213 -18.22 30.88 -0.04
C HIS A 213 -19.55 31.36 -0.61
N PRO A 214 -20.03 32.56 -0.24
CA PRO A 214 -21.30 33.08 -0.72
C PRO A 214 -21.17 33.67 -2.12
N PHE A 215 -21.91 33.12 -3.09
CA PHE A 215 -21.95 33.61 -4.47
C PHE A 215 -23.27 34.30 -4.81
N GLY A 216 -24.34 34.01 -4.07
CA GLY A 216 -25.67 34.61 -4.26
C GLY A 216 -26.42 34.10 -5.48
N THR A 217 -25.86 33.11 -6.19
CA THR A 217 -26.49 32.44 -7.34
C THR A 217 -26.21 30.94 -7.26
N PRO A 218 -27.20 30.08 -7.56
CA PRO A 218 -26.93 28.65 -7.71
C PRO A 218 -25.96 28.44 -8.89
N HIS A 219 -25.07 27.47 -8.79
CA HIS A 219 -24.17 27.09 -9.89
C HIS A 219 -24.66 25.80 -10.55
N ALA A 220 -24.59 25.75 -11.88
CA ALA A 220 -25.04 24.64 -12.68
C ALA A 220 -23.97 23.56 -12.89
N GLN A 221 -22.70 23.95 -13.08
CA GLN A 221 -21.60 23.01 -13.33
C GLN A 221 -20.30 23.50 -12.67
N ILE A 222 -19.55 22.57 -12.07
CA ILE A 222 -18.24 22.80 -11.44
C ILE A 222 -17.21 21.85 -12.04
N LYS A 223 -16.17 22.39 -12.67
CA LYS A 223 -15.09 21.57 -13.26
C LYS A 223 -13.71 22.02 -12.81
N LEU A 224 -12.98 21.08 -12.23
CA LEU A 224 -11.60 21.27 -11.82
C LEU A 224 -10.66 21.11 -13.02
N SER A 225 -9.70 22.02 -13.16
CA SER A 225 -8.63 21.90 -14.17
C SER A 225 -7.74 20.66 -13.90
N PRO A 226 -7.12 20.06 -14.93
CA PRO A 226 -6.25 18.88 -14.79
C PRO A 226 -5.03 19.04 -13.86
N ASN A 227 -4.59 20.28 -13.64
CA ASN A 227 -3.51 20.59 -12.69
C ASN A 227 -4.05 20.91 -11.28
N ALA A 228 -5.37 20.88 -11.09
CA ALA A 228 -6.11 21.18 -9.87
C ALA A 228 -5.83 22.56 -9.25
N LYS A 229 -5.37 23.53 -10.06
CA LYS A 229 -5.10 24.91 -9.62
C LYS A 229 -6.25 25.87 -9.90
N PHE A 230 -7.07 25.55 -10.89
CA PHE A 230 -8.19 26.38 -11.35
C PHE A 230 -9.49 25.60 -11.36
N ILE A 231 -10.59 26.30 -11.14
CA ILE A 231 -11.96 25.78 -11.21
C ILE A 231 -12.77 26.66 -12.17
N ALA A 232 -13.53 26.01 -13.04
CA ALA A 232 -14.53 26.63 -13.88
C ALA A 232 -15.91 26.44 -13.25
N LEU A 233 -16.64 27.54 -13.10
CA LEU A 233 -17.98 27.60 -12.51
C LEU A 233 -18.93 28.18 -13.53
N LEU A 234 -19.97 27.43 -13.89
CA LEU A 234 -21.02 27.92 -14.77
C LEU A 234 -22.29 28.14 -13.96
N THR A 235 -22.87 29.33 -14.04
CA THR A 235 -24.19 29.62 -13.47
C THR A 235 -25.32 29.27 -14.45
N PRO A 236 -26.56 29.03 -13.97
CA PRO A 236 -27.74 28.90 -14.82
C PRO A 236 -28.02 30.14 -15.68
N THR A 237 -27.47 31.31 -15.30
CA THR A 237 -27.53 32.55 -16.08
C THR A 237 -26.48 32.63 -17.19
N LEU A 238 -25.82 31.50 -17.51
CA LEU A 238 -24.80 31.39 -18.55
C LEU A 238 -23.53 32.23 -18.28
N GLN A 239 -23.23 32.55 -17.02
CA GLN A 239 -21.98 33.19 -16.65
C GLN A 239 -20.94 32.13 -16.27
N LEU A 240 -19.85 32.09 -17.03
CA LEU A 240 -18.68 31.28 -16.78
C LEU A 240 -17.68 32.08 -15.94
N SER A 241 -17.37 31.61 -14.73
CA SER A 241 -16.35 32.19 -13.85
C SER A 241 -15.19 31.23 -13.65
N ILE A 242 -13.98 31.70 -13.88
CA ILE A 242 -12.75 30.95 -13.65
C ILE A 242 -12.09 31.45 -12.37
N MET A 243 -11.85 30.55 -11.42
CA MET A 243 -11.30 30.87 -10.09
C MET A 243 -10.10 29.99 -9.77
N THR A 244 -9.32 30.38 -8.75
CA THR A 244 -8.35 29.48 -8.12
C THR A 244 -9.05 28.35 -7.37
N SER A 245 -8.39 27.19 -7.21
CA SER A 245 -9.02 26.00 -6.61
C SER A 245 -9.37 26.14 -5.13
N ASP A 246 -8.69 27.05 -4.42
CA ASP A 246 -9.00 27.48 -3.05
C ASP A 246 -10.12 28.52 -2.98
N MET A 247 -10.70 28.89 -4.13
CA MET A 247 -11.76 29.90 -4.26
C MET A 247 -11.36 31.30 -3.75
N ALA A 248 -10.06 31.56 -3.56
CA ALA A 248 -9.57 32.83 -3.01
C ALA A 248 -9.56 33.96 -4.05
N ARG A 249 -9.33 33.65 -5.33
CA ARG A 249 -9.21 34.65 -6.39
C ARG A 249 -10.05 34.31 -7.62
N LEU A 250 -10.94 35.24 -7.98
CA LEU A 250 -11.61 35.26 -9.28
C LEU A 250 -10.62 35.75 -10.35
N LEU A 251 -10.42 34.96 -11.40
CA LEU A 251 -9.51 35.27 -12.51
C LEU A 251 -10.26 35.97 -13.65
N THR A 252 -11.35 35.36 -14.09
CA THR A 252 -12.08 35.78 -15.28
C THR A 252 -13.56 35.47 -15.10
N THR A 253 -14.43 36.37 -15.58
CA THR A 253 -15.85 36.10 -15.77
C THR A 253 -16.21 36.38 -17.22
N PHE A 254 -16.95 35.47 -17.83
CA PHE A 254 -17.35 35.53 -19.23
C PHE A 254 -18.83 35.19 -19.35
N ASP A 255 -19.57 35.95 -20.15
CA ASP A 255 -20.99 35.74 -20.39
C ASP A 255 -21.18 34.91 -21.67
N LEU A 256 -21.56 33.64 -21.52
CA LEU A 256 -21.74 32.73 -22.65
C LEU A 256 -22.92 33.12 -23.54
N SER A 257 -23.87 33.90 -23.04
CA SER A 257 -24.99 34.39 -23.86
C SER A 257 -24.54 35.27 -25.03
N THR A 258 -23.30 35.77 -24.98
CA THR A 258 -22.69 36.56 -26.07
C THR A 258 -22.25 35.71 -27.26
N ILE A 259 -21.95 34.43 -27.05
CA ILE A 259 -21.51 33.50 -28.09
C ILE A 259 -22.63 32.57 -28.53
N ASP A 260 -23.45 32.12 -27.58
CA ASP A 260 -24.55 31.21 -27.86
C ASP A 260 -25.69 31.38 -26.86
N SER A 261 -26.93 31.37 -27.36
CA SER A 261 -28.13 31.52 -26.54
C SER A 261 -28.60 30.19 -25.92
N TYR A 262 -28.09 29.07 -26.42
CA TYR A 262 -28.44 27.75 -25.88
C TYR A 262 -27.72 27.47 -24.56
N THR A 263 -28.30 26.58 -23.76
CA THR A 263 -27.65 26.07 -22.55
C THR A 263 -26.61 25.02 -22.94
N PRO A 264 -25.35 25.14 -22.52
CA PRO A 264 -24.33 24.15 -22.84
C PRO A 264 -24.63 22.80 -22.18
N ASP A 265 -24.29 21.72 -22.87
CA ASP A 265 -24.46 20.36 -22.36
C ASP A 265 -23.41 20.02 -21.28
N ASP A 266 -22.19 20.49 -21.47
CA ASP A 266 -21.07 20.27 -20.56
C ASP A 266 -20.01 21.35 -20.74
N ILE A 267 -19.20 21.55 -19.71
CA ILE A 267 -17.96 22.33 -19.77
C ILE A 267 -16.80 21.42 -19.36
N ASP A 268 -15.63 21.62 -19.95
CA ASP A 268 -14.42 20.94 -19.51
C ASP A 268 -13.17 21.75 -19.88
N TRP A 269 -11.99 21.32 -19.46
CA TRP A 269 -10.74 22.05 -19.67
C TRP A 269 -9.96 21.54 -20.88
N CYS A 270 -9.41 22.45 -21.69
CA CYS A 270 -8.42 22.12 -22.71
C CYS A 270 -7.02 22.34 -22.12
N GLY A 271 -6.38 21.25 -21.67
CA GLY A 271 -5.20 21.33 -20.83
C GLY A 271 -5.50 22.11 -19.56
N SER A 272 -4.69 23.10 -19.20
CA SER A 272 -4.98 24.01 -18.07
C SER A 272 -5.04 25.49 -18.48
N ASN A 273 -5.25 25.75 -19.77
CA ASN A 273 -5.10 27.09 -20.36
C ASN A 273 -6.42 27.71 -20.83
N ALA A 274 -7.38 26.89 -21.26
CA ALA A 274 -8.67 27.34 -21.78
C ALA A 274 -9.80 26.43 -21.30
N VAL A 275 -11.00 26.98 -21.21
CA VAL A 275 -12.23 26.24 -20.89
C VAL A 275 -12.97 25.97 -22.20
N ALA A 276 -13.34 24.72 -22.44
CA ALA A 276 -14.21 24.34 -23.52
C ALA A 276 -15.66 24.26 -23.06
N VAL A 277 -16.55 24.71 -23.92
CA VAL A 277 -17.99 24.67 -23.72
C VAL A 277 -18.61 23.86 -24.85
N VAL A 278 -19.30 22.79 -24.50
CA VAL A 278 -19.81 21.78 -25.44
C VAL A 278 -21.30 21.98 -25.65
N TYR A 279 -21.71 22.00 -26.92
CA TYR A 279 -23.10 22.10 -27.35
C TYR A 279 -23.41 20.97 -28.34
N ASN A 280 -24.55 20.30 -28.18
CA ASN A 280 -25.07 19.33 -29.16
C ASN A 280 -26.23 19.91 -30.00
N GLU A 281 -27.04 20.79 -29.42
CA GLU A 281 -28.14 21.47 -30.12
C GLU A 281 -27.77 22.93 -30.43
N PRO A 282 -28.11 23.47 -31.63
CA PRO A 282 -28.83 22.82 -32.75
C PRO A 282 -27.93 21.98 -33.65
N SER A 283 -26.61 22.17 -33.57
CA SER A 283 -25.61 21.35 -34.25
C SER A 283 -24.40 21.17 -33.35
N PRO A 284 -23.77 20.00 -33.30
CA PRO A 284 -22.67 19.78 -32.39
C PRO A 284 -21.46 20.69 -32.68
N HIS A 285 -20.99 21.40 -31.64
CA HIS A 285 -19.80 22.25 -31.71
C HIS A 285 -19.19 22.51 -30.34
N ILE A 286 -17.92 22.93 -30.34
CA ILE A 286 -17.17 23.27 -29.13
C ILE A 286 -16.66 24.70 -29.24
N TRP A 287 -16.93 25.51 -28.21
CA TRP A 287 -16.29 26.81 -28.03
C TRP A 287 -15.13 26.68 -27.06
N LEU A 288 -13.92 27.09 -27.45
CA LEU A 288 -12.82 27.29 -26.49
C LEU A 288 -12.80 28.75 -26.06
N ILE A 289 -12.68 28.98 -24.76
CA ILE A 289 -12.64 30.29 -24.13
C ILE A 289 -11.31 30.42 -23.38
N GLY A 290 -10.49 31.37 -23.81
CA GLY A 290 -9.23 31.72 -23.17
C GLY A 290 -9.44 32.53 -21.89
N PRO A 291 -8.35 32.73 -21.11
CA PRO A 291 -8.41 33.44 -19.84
C PRO A 291 -8.80 34.93 -19.99
N GLY A 292 -8.63 35.51 -21.18
CA GLY A 292 -9.04 36.88 -21.49
C GLY A 292 -10.48 37.02 -21.99
N GLY A 293 -11.24 35.93 -22.15
CA GLY A 293 -12.57 35.92 -22.78
C GLY A 293 -12.54 35.84 -24.32
N GLU A 294 -11.36 35.86 -24.93
CA GLU A 294 -11.16 35.52 -26.34
C GLU A 294 -11.59 34.07 -26.57
N HIS A 295 -12.23 33.81 -27.70
CA HIS A 295 -12.84 32.51 -27.95
C HIS A 295 -12.78 32.11 -29.41
N VAL A 296 -12.84 30.79 -29.65
CA VAL A 296 -12.87 30.22 -31.01
C VAL A 296 -13.80 29.02 -31.09
N LEU A 297 -14.42 28.84 -32.26
CA LEU A 297 -15.40 27.81 -32.55
C LEU A 297 -14.75 26.64 -33.30
N PHE A 298 -14.96 25.43 -32.80
CA PHE A 298 -14.67 24.18 -33.51
C PHE A 298 -16.00 23.49 -33.88
N PRO A 299 -16.45 23.62 -35.14
CA PRO A 299 -17.71 23.05 -35.58
C PRO A 299 -17.57 21.56 -35.94
N TYR A 300 -18.57 20.75 -35.58
CA TYR A 300 -18.65 19.32 -35.93
C TYR A 300 -19.92 19.02 -36.72
N HIS A 301 -20.08 19.67 -37.87
CA HIS A 301 -21.29 19.59 -38.68
C HIS A 301 -21.68 18.17 -39.13
N ASN A 302 -20.72 17.23 -39.18
CA ASN A 302 -20.95 15.85 -39.59
C ASN A 302 -21.29 14.92 -38.42
N ALA A 303 -21.07 15.35 -37.17
CA ALA A 303 -21.36 14.53 -36.00
C ALA A 303 -22.79 14.74 -35.53
N THR A 304 -23.38 13.69 -34.96
CA THR A 304 -24.71 13.75 -34.32
C THR A 304 -24.65 14.21 -32.87
N SER A 305 -23.54 13.94 -32.19
CA SER A 305 -23.32 14.30 -30.78
C SER A 305 -21.82 14.29 -30.47
N ILE A 306 -21.41 15.05 -29.46
CA ILE A 306 -20.03 15.15 -28.98
C ILE A 306 -20.00 15.02 -27.47
N LYS A 307 -18.96 14.36 -26.97
CA LYS A 307 -18.53 14.42 -25.57
C LYS A 307 -17.08 14.88 -25.50
N ALA A 308 -16.75 15.73 -24.54
CA ALA A 308 -15.41 16.24 -24.34
C ALA A 308 -14.84 15.77 -23.01
N TYR A 309 -13.55 15.45 -23.00
CA TYR A 309 -12.80 15.07 -21.80
C TYR A 309 -11.45 15.76 -21.74
N SER A 310 -11.12 16.30 -20.59
CA SER A 310 -9.84 16.94 -20.37
C SER A 310 -8.71 15.93 -20.18
N THR A 311 -7.55 16.24 -20.77
CA THR A 311 -6.28 15.62 -20.45
C THR A 311 -5.32 16.68 -19.91
N PRO A 312 -4.18 16.30 -19.29
CA PRO A 312 -3.23 17.27 -18.77
C PRO A 312 -2.71 18.30 -19.79
N SER A 313 -2.70 17.98 -21.08
CA SER A 313 -2.15 18.82 -22.15
C SER A 313 -3.18 19.24 -23.21
N SER A 314 -4.31 18.57 -23.29
CA SER A 314 -5.26 18.71 -24.40
C SER A 314 -6.69 18.41 -23.95
N MET A 315 -7.62 18.46 -24.89
CA MET A 315 -8.98 17.96 -24.76
C MET A 315 -9.23 16.88 -25.81
N LEU A 316 -9.90 15.80 -25.42
CA LEU A 316 -10.37 14.76 -26.32
C LEU A 316 -11.85 14.99 -26.60
N ALA A 317 -12.19 15.23 -27.87
CA ALA A 317 -13.54 15.33 -28.37
C ALA A 317 -13.92 14.00 -29.03
N ILE A 318 -14.92 13.33 -28.46
CA ILE A 318 -15.39 12.01 -28.85
C ILE A 318 -16.69 12.17 -29.61
N THR A 319 -16.69 11.74 -30.87
CA THR A 319 -17.88 11.64 -31.71
C THR A 319 -18.13 10.17 -32.07
N PRO A 320 -19.32 9.80 -32.55
CA PRO A 320 -19.57 8.43 -33.01
C PRO A 320 -18.65 7.98 -34.16
N GLU A 321 -18.09 8.93 -34.91
CA GLU A 321 -17.28 8.68 -36.10
C GLU A 321 -15.77 8.77 -35.84
N ALA A 322 -15.32 9.52 -34.84
CA ALA A 322 -13.90 9.79 -34.63
C ALA A 322 -13.56 10.24 -33.19
N LEU A 323 -12.28 10.08 -32.86
CA LEU A 323 -11.62 10.77 -31.75
C LEU A 323 -10.79 11.93 -32.28
N ASP A 324 -11.15 13.13 -31.88
CA ASP A 324 -10.39 14.34 -32.16
C ASP A 324 -9.69 14.86 -30.90
N ILE A 325 -8.50 15.42 -31.06
CA ILE A 325 -7.75 16.10 -30.01
C ILE A 325 -7.72 17.59 -30.31
N ILE A 326 -8.14 18.39 -29.34
CA ILE A 326 -7.99 19.84 -29.37
C ILE A 326 -6.87 20.19 -28.40
N GLN A 327 -5.83 20.87 -28.87
CA GLN A 327 -4.69 21.22 -28.02
C GLN A 327 -4.10 22.58 -28.37
N LYS A 328 -3.49 23.21 -27.37
CA LYS A 328 -2.65 24.40 -27.58
C LYS A 328 -1.45 24.00 -28.44
N VAL A 329 -1.19 24.75 -29.51
CA VAL A 329 0.00 24.57 -30.34
C VAL A 329 1.24 24.92 -29.50
N PRO A 330 2.17 23.98 -29.28
CA PRO A 330 3.37 24.24 -28.51
C PRO A 330 4.30 25.23 -29.23
N GLU A 331 5.05 26.04 -28.47
CA GLU A 331 5.95 27.06 -29.03
C GLU A 331 6.96 26.44 -30.02
N CYS A 332 7.53 25.27 -29.72
CA CYS A 332 8.45 24.58 -30.62
C CYS A 332 7.82 24.24 -31.98
N VAL A 333 6.53 23.87 -32.00
CA VAL A 333 5.79 23.57 -33.23
C VAL A 333 5.49 24.85 -33.99
N GLN A 334 5.11 25.92 -33.28
CA GLN A 334 4.91 27.25 -33.85
C GLN A 334 6.19 27.79 -34.50
N ASP A 335 7.33 27.62 -33.83
CA ASP A 335 8.63 28.05 -34.35
C ASP A 335 8.97 27.31 -35.63
N VAL A 336 8.72 26.00 -35.72
CA VAL A 336 9.12 25.15 -36.86
C VAL A 336 8.15 25.21 -38.03
N PHE A 337 6.84 25.30 -37.79
CA PHE A 337 5.81 25.24 -38.84
C PHE A 337 5.06 26.54 -39.09
N GLY A 338 5.16 27.54 -38.20
CA GLY A 338 4.41 28.78 -38.30
C GLY A 338 4.59 29.47 -39.65
N ALA A 339 3.49 29.87 -40.29
CA ALA A 339 3.48 30.38 -41.66
C ALA A 339 4.35 31.65 -41.85
N THR A 340 4.52 32.45 -40.81
CA THR A 340 5.34 33.67 -40.79
C THR A 340 6.61 33.53 -39.95
N SER A 341 6.92 32.31 -39.48
CA SER A 341 8.08 32.07 -38.63
C SER A 341 9.36 32.19 -39.45
N SER A 342 10.29 33.02 -38.97
CA SER A 342 11.68 33.09 -39.42
C SER A 342 12.63 32.49 -38.38
N SER A 343 12.11 31.60 -37.52
CA SER A 343 12.90 30.99 -36.45
C SER A 343 14.05 30.13 -37.01
N PRO A 344 15.13 29.94 -36.23
CA PRO A 344 16.22 29.03 -36.60
C PRO A 344 15.72 27.60 -36.92
N GLY A 345 14.70 27.11 -36.19
CA GLY A 345 14.09 25.80 -36.42
C GLY A 345 13.38 25.68 -37.78
N ARG A 346 12.64 26.72 -38.21
CA ARG A 346 12.01 26.76 -39.54
C ARG A 346 13.06 26.81 -40.64
N MET A 347 14.11 27.62 -40.45
CA MET A 347 15.22 27.71 -41.41
C MET A 347 15.91 26.36 -41.58
N LEU A 348 16.19 25.64 -40.48
CA LEU A 348 16.79 24.30 -40.54
C LEU A 348 15.88 23.30 -41.26
N LEU A 349 14.57 23.31 -40.99
CA LEU A 349 13.62 22.45 -41.72
C LEU A 349 13.61 22.79 -43.22
N SER A 350 13.62 24.07 -43.58
CA SER A 350 13.67 24.50 -44.98
C SER A 350 14.98 24.11 -45.69
N ALA A 351 16.11 24.18 -44.98
CA ALA A 351 17.40 23.71 -45.49
C ALA A 351 17.37 22.20 -45.76
N PHE A 352 16.73 21.43 -44.88
CA PHE A 352 16.55 20.00 -45.06
C PHE A 352 15.59 19.68 -46.23
N GLU A 353 14.50 20.43 -46.41
CA GLU A 353 13.62 20.29 -47.57
C GLU A 353 14.35 20.58 -48.90
N GLU A 354 15.22 21.59 -48.93
CA GLU A 354 16.08 21.88 -50.10
C GLU A 354 17.11 20.77 -50.35
N LEU A 355 17.66 20.17 -49.29
CA LEU A 355 18.53 18.99 -49.41
C LEU A 355 17.79 17.80 -50.01
N GLU A 356 16.57 17.51 -49.56
CA GLU A 356 15.74 16.43 -50.12
C GLU A 356 15.41 16.67 -51.60
N ARG A 357 15.34 17.93 -52.04
CA ARG A 357 15.21 18.33 -53.46
C ARG A 357 16.52 18.29 -54.25
N GLY A 358 17.66 18.00 -53.62
CA GLY A 358 18.98 17.98 -54.25
C GLY A 358 19.56 19.37 -54.55
N SER A 359 19.08 20.41 -53.87
CA SER A 359 19.48 21.80 -54.05
C SER A 359 20.69 22.16 -53.16
N SER A 360 21.72 22.79 -53.74
CA SER A 360 22.90 23.27 -52.99
C SER A 360 22.60 24.46 -52.08
N LYS A 361 21.41 25.07 -52.17
CA LYS A 361 20.96 26.17 -51.30
C LYS A 361 20.85 25.76 -49.83
N SER A 362 20.79 24.46 -49.56
CA SER A 362 20.73 23.91 -48.19
C SER A 362 21.94 24.31 -47.34
N ASP A 363 23.14 24.28 -47.91
CA ASP A 363 24.38 24.67 -47.21
C ASP A 363 24.45 26.18 -46.94
N ASP A 364 23.90 27.01 -47.86
CA ASP A 364 23.83 28.45 -47.68
C ASP A 364 22.90 28.81 -46.52
N ILE A 365 21.72 28.19 -46.43
CA ILE A 365 20.76 28.40 -45.34
C ILE A 365 21.37 27.98 -43.98
N ILE A 366 22.13 26.90 -43.92
CA ILE A 366 22.81 26.49 -42.68
C ILE A 366 23.86 27.52 -42.24
N ARG A 367 24.61 28.08 -43.19
CA ARG A 367 25.58 29.15 -42.90
C ARG A 367 24.89 30.41 -42.40
N ASP A 368 23.70 30.71 -42.93
CA ASP A 368 22.89 31.84 -42.49
C ASP A 368 22.37 31.68 -41.05
N ILE A 369 22.03 30.45 -40.64
CA ILE A 369 21.66 30.16 -39.24
C ILE A 369 22.86 30.38 -38.29
N GLY A 370 24.06 30.00 -38.72
CA GLY A 370 25.31 30.32 -38.03
C GLY A 370 25.38 29.80 -36.58
N HIS A 371 25.37 30.72 -35.62
CA HIS A 371 25.54 30.43 -34.19
C HIS A 371 24.27 29.82 -33.54
N ASP A 372 23.09 30.05 -34.12
CA ASP A 372 21.81 29.62 -33.55
C ASP A 372 21.42 28.19 -33.97
N LEU A 373 22.35 27.47 -34.60
CA LEU A 373 22.11 26.13 -35.13
C LEU A 373 21.82 25.10 -34.04
N LEU A 374 22.41 25.27 -32.84
CA LEU A 374 22.10 24.40 -31.70
C LEU A 374 20.65 24.60 -31.25
N GLU A 375 20.19 25.85 -31.12
CA GLU A 375 18.78 26.13 -30.82
C GLU A 375 17.85 25.60 -31.93
N ALA A 376 18.24 25.75 -33.21
CA ALA A 376 17.46 25.21 -34.32
C ALA A 376 17.26 23.68 -34.21
N VAL A 377 18.32 22.95 -33.86
CA VAL A 377 18.27 21.50 -33.65
C VAL A 377 17.35 21.16 -32.47
N ASP A 378 17.50 21.84 -31.33
CA ASP A 378 16.69 21.58 -30.13
C ASP A 378 15.20 21.89 -30.37
N ARG A 379 14.88 22.98 -31.08
CA ARG A 379 13.49 23.34 -31.46
C ARG A 379 12.86 22.30 -32.38
N VAL A 380 13.59 21.79 -33.36
CA VAL A 380 13.12 20.74 -34.28
C VAL A 380 12.92 19.41 -33.55
N ILE A 381 13.81 19.05 -32.62
CA ILE A 381 13.67 17.87 -31.75
C ILE A 381 12.44 18.02 -30.85
N GLY A 382 12.26 19.19 -30.22
CA GLY A 382 11.09 19.49 -29.39
C GLY A 382 9.78 19.40 -30.16
N ALA A 383 9.73 19.97 -31.36
CA ALA A 383 8.56 19.89 -32.24
C ALA A 383 8.23 18.43 -32.64
N ALA A 384 9.23 17.59 -32.87
CA ALA A 384 9.01 16.18 -33.17
C ALA A 384 8.33 15.41 -32.03
N VAL A 385 8.57 15.78 -30.77
CA VAL A 385 7.99 15.10 -29.60
C VAL A 385 6.50 15.37 -29.44
N GLU A 386 6.06 16.58 -29.79
CA GLU A 386 4.67 17.03 -29.62
C GLU A 386 3.73 16.51 -30.72
N LEU A 387 4.27 16.07 -31.86
CA LEU A 387 3.48 15.59 -32.98
C LEU A 387 3.03 14.13 -32.80
N TYR A 388 1.92 13.78 -33.45
CA TYR A 388 1.35 12.43 -33.41
C TYR A 388 1.70 11.57 -34.63
N THR A 389 2.07 12.19 -35.77
CA THR A 389 2.31 11.51 -37.05
C THR A 389 3.74 10.94 -37.17
N PRO A 390 3.96 9.61 -37.21
CA PRO A 390 5.31 9.02 -37.19
C PRO A 390 6.18 9.36 -38.40
N GLU A 391 5.57 9.67 -39.55
CA GLU A 391 6.30 10.05 -40.77
C GLU A 391 6.96 11.41 -40.62
N ILE A 392 6.24 12.38 -40.05
CA ILE A 392 6.73 13.75 -39.84
C ILE A 392 7.74 13.77 -38.71
N GLN A 393 7.50 13.03 -37.62
CA GLN A 393 8.50 12.85 -36.56
C GLN A 393 9.83 12.34 -37.12
N ARG A 394 9.79 11.32 -38.00
CA ARG A 394 10.99 10.82 -38.70
C ARG A 394 11.65 11.88 -39.57
N ARG A 395 10.86 12.70 -40.28
CA ARG A 395 11.37 13.81 -41.10
C ARG A 395 12.09 14.87 -40.25
N LEU A 396 11.49 15.28 -39.13
CA LEU A 396 12.08 16.25 -38.20
C LEU A 396 13.36 15.73 -37.54
N LEU A 397 13.38 14.45 -37.12
CA LEU A 397 14.60 13.86 -36.57
C LEU A 397 15.74 13.77 -37.60
N LYS A 398 15.43 13.53 -38.88
CA LYS A 398 16.42 13.60 -39.97
C LYS A 398 16.91 15.04 -40.19
N ALA A 399 16.03 16.03 -40.12
CA ALA A 399 16.40 17.44 -40.21
C ALA A 399 17.33 17.86 -39.05
N ALA A 400 17.02 17.44 -37.82
CA ALA A 400 17.90 17.62 -36.67
C ALA A 400 19.27 16.92 -36.86
N GLN A 401 19.26 15.68 -37.38
CA GLN A 401 20.48 14.95 -37.75
C GLN A 401 21.26 15.60 -38.90
N PHE A 402 20.63 16.43 -39.72
CA PHE A 402 21.32 17.20 -40.74
C PHE A 402 22.01 18.41 -40.08
N GLY A 403 21.30 19.18 -39.26
CA GLY A 403 21.85 20.35 -38.57
C GLY A 403 23.02 20.01 -37.63
N TRP A 404 22.93 18.93 -36.87
CA TRP A 404 23.97 18.60 -35.88
C TRP A 404 25.33 18.23 -36.50
N GLN A 405 25.41 17.94 -37.82
CA GLN A 405 26.65 17.52 -38.50
C GLN A 405 27.62 18.69 -38.64
N TYR A 406 27.09 19.90 -38.59
CA TYR A 406 27.85 21.15 -38.67
C TYR A 406 28.23 21.66 -37.26
N LEU A 407 27.80 20.99 -36.19
CA LEU A 407 28.17 21.30 -34.82
C LEU A 407 29.37 20.45 -34.38
N SER A 408 30.42 21.10 -33.85
CA SER A 408 31.67 20.41 -33.48
C SER A 408 31.59 19.61 -32.18
N ASN A 409 30.71 19.97 -31.23
CA ASN A 409 30.60 19.37 -29.90
C ASN A 409 29.13 19.11 -29.49
N TYR A 410 28.31 18.51 -30.36
CA TYR A 410 26.91 18.22 -30.03
C TYR A 410 26.76 17.01 -29.09
N ASN A 411 25.93 17.13 -28.04
CA ASN A 411 25.58 16.02 -27.16
C ASN A 411 24.42 15.19 -27.74
N SER A 412 24.73 14.00 -28.27
CA SER A 412 23.73 13.11 -28.87
C SER A 412 22.82 12.41 -27.86
N ASP A 413 23.09 12.50 -26.55
CA ASP A 413 22.30 11.85 -25.51
C ASP A 413 20.84 12.28 -25.53
N GLU A 414 20.58 13.58 -25.72
CA GLU A 414 19.21 14.12 -25.76
C GLU A 414 18.43 13.62 -26.98
N PHE A 415 19.08 13.61 -28.15
CA PHE A 415 18.50 13.05 -29.37
C PHE A 415 18.17 11.56 -29.20
N ILE A 416 19.08 10.79 -28.60
CA ILE A 416 18.87 9.35 -28.34
C ILE A 416 17.71 9.14 -27.37
N LYS A 417 17.63 9.96 -26.31
CA LYS A 417 16.51 9.94 -25.36
C LYS A 417 15.18 10.26 -26.03
N VAL A 418 15.14 11.29 -26.87
CA VAL A 418 13.91 11.67 -27.59
C VAL A 418 13.49 10.59 -28.59
N ALA A 419 14.41 10.05 -29.38
CA ALA A 419 14.11 8.95 -30.30
C ALA A 419 13.64 7.69 -29.54
N SER A 420 14.22 7.43 -28.36
CA SER A 420 13.79 6.38 -27.44
C SER A 420 12.36 6.62 -26.94
N THR A 421 12.04 7.82 -26.45
CA THR A 421 10.69 8.20 -26.00
C THR A 421 9.66 8.11 -27.12
N LEU A 422 9.97 8.62 -28.31
CA LEU A 422 9.07 8.58 -29.47
C LEU A 422 8.73 7.15 -29.90
N ARG A 423 9.70 6.23 -29.86
CA ARG A 423 9.43 4.80 -30.11
C ARG A 423 8.40 4.24 -29.14
N VAL A 424 8.51 4.59 -27.86
CA VAL A 424 7.56 4.16 -26.85
C VAL A 424 6.19 4.80 -27.10
N LEU A 425 6.12 6.14 -27.22
CA LEU A 425 4.87 6.87 -27.47
C LEU A 425 4.10 6.34 -28.70
N ASN A 426 4.78 6.15 -29.82
CA ASN A 426 4.15 5.62 -31.04
C ASN A 426 3.66 4.18 -30.85
N ALA A 427 4.41 3.35 -30.14
CA ALA A 427 3.97 2.00 -29.83
C ALA A 427 2.65 2.01 -29.03
N TYR A 428 2.50 2.90 -28.04
CA TYR A 428 1.23 3.08 -27.30
C TYR A 428 0.09 3.57 -28.22
N ARG A 429 0.38 4.51 -29.11
CA ARG A 429 -0.60 5.05 -30.07
C ARG A 429 -1.08 3.98 -31.05
N ASP A 430 -0.22 3.05 -31.46
CA ASP A 430 -0.56 1.92 -32.33
C ASP A 430 -1.52 0.91 -31.66
N VAL A 431 -1.58 0.88 -30.33
CA VAL A 431 -2.52 0.03 -29.56
C VAL A 431 -3.73 0.79 -29.01
N GLY A 432 -4.00 1.97 -29.56
CA GLY A 432 -5.17 2.78 -29.22
C GLY A 432 -5.05 3.50 -27.87
N ILE A 433 -3.84 3.87 -27.45
CA ILE A 433 -3.60 4.74 -26.30
C ILE A 433 -2.96 6.06 -26.79
N PRO A 434 -3.70 7.18 -26.84
CA PRO A 434 -3.23 8.46 -27.36
C PRO A 434 -2.32 9.20 -26.36
N LEU A 435 -1.25 8.55 -25.91
CA LEU A 435 -0.35 9.07 -24.89
C LEU A 435 0.41 10.32 -25.39
N SER A 436 0.31 11.41 -24.64
CA SER A 436 1.08 12.64 -24.87
C SER A 436 2.43 12.59 -24.13
N LYS A 437 3.38 13.45 -24.56
CA LYS A 437 4.66 13.59 -23.86
C LYS A 437 4.48 14.04 -22.41
N ALA A 438 3.59 15.00 -22.18
CA ALA A 438 3.30 15.49 -20.83
C ALA A 438 2.74 14.40 -19.90
N GLN A 439 1.95 13.45 -20.44
CA GLN A 439 1.49 12.29 -19.68
C GLN A 439 2.63 11.29 -19.43
N PHE A 440 3.47 11.03 -20.43
CA PHE A 440 4.64 10.15 -20.30
C PHE A 440 5.61 10.61 -19.21
N ASP A 441 5.86 11.92 -19.11
CA ASP A 441 6.81 12.48 -18.12
C ASP A 441 6.25 12.48 -16.69
N LYS A 442 4.92 12.50 -16.54
CA LYS A 442 4.25 12.42 -15.23
C LYS A 442 4.13 11.00 -14.69
N LEU A 443 4.06 10.01 -15.58
CA LEU A 443 3.85 8.62 -15.22
C LEU A 443 5.15 7.91 -14.89
N GLU A 444 5.13 7.09 -13.85
CA GLU A 444 6.23 6.17 -13.58
C GLU A 444 6.30 5.08 -14.66
N HIS A 445 7.51 4.61 -14.98
CA HIS A 445 7.70 3.58 -16.00
C HIS A 445 6.92 2.28 -15.72
N VAL A 446 6.71 1.92 -14.45
CA VAL A 446 5.91 0.75 -14.06
C VAL A 446 4.41 0.98 -14.36
N ALA A 447 3.89 2.16 -14.04
CA ALA A 447 2.51 2.54 -14.35
C ALA A 447 2.25 2.54 -15.86
N LEU A 448 3.19 3.05 -16.67
CA LEU A 448 3.11 2.99 -18.13
C LEU A 448 2.95 1.54 -18.62
N ILE A 449 3.75 0.62 -18.09
CA ILE A 449 3.69 -0.80 -18.45
C ILE A 449 2.33 -1.42 -18.08
N GLN A 450 1.76 -1.02 -16.94
CA GLN A 450 0.45 -1.50 -16.49
C GLN A 450 -0.69 -1.16 -17.46
N LEU A 451 -0.64 0.00 -18.15
CA LEU A 451 -1.66 0.40 -19.15
C LEU A 451 -1.79 -0.58 -20.34
N LEU A 452 -0.74 -1.36 -20.62
CA LEU A 452 -0.74 -2.37 -21.71
C LEU A 452 -1.34 -3.72 -21.29
N LEU A 453 -1.44 -3.97 -19.99
CA LEU A 453 -1.85 -5.28 -19.45
C LEU A 453 -3.33 -5.59 -19.72
N PRO A 454 -4.28 -4.65 -19.56
CA PRO A 454 -5.68 -4.90 -19.89
C PRO A 454 -5.90 -5.30 -21.36
N ARG A 455 -5.08 -4.75 -22.25
CA ARG A 455 -5.10 -5.01 -23.70
C ARG A 455 -4.35 -6.29 -24.10
N ARG A 456 -3.79 -7.03 -23.12
CA ARG A 456 -3.03 -8.29 -23.31
C ARG A 456 -1.83 -8.17 -24.25
N LYS A 457 -1.22 -6.99 -24.34
CA LYS A 457 -0.03 -6.73 -25.18
C LYS A 457 1.26 -7.08 -24.43
N TRP A 458 1.35 -8.29 -23.86
CA TRP A 458 2.47 -8.69 -22.97
C TRP A 458 3.84 -8.67 -23.66
N ALA A 459 3.94 -9.13 -24.90
CA ALA A 459 5.20 -9.15 -25.64
C ALA A 459 5.76 -7.73 -25.86
N MET A 460 4.87 -6.80 -26.19
CA MET A 460 5.20 -5.39 -26.35
C MET A 460 5.60 -4.77 -25.01
N ALA A 461 4.85 -5.05 -23.94
CA ALA A 461 5.17 -4.60 -22.59
C ALA A 461 6.55 -5.08 -22.12
N ILE A 462 6.94 -6.34 -22.42
CA ILE A 462 8.29 -6.86 -22.13
C ILE A 462 9.36 -6.12 -22.93
N ASN A 463 9.12 -5.85 -24.22
CA ASN A 463 10.07 -5.13 -25.05
C ASN A 463 10.27 -3.68 -24.57
N ILE A 464 9.19 -3.01 -24.19
CA ILE A 464 9.23 -1.65 -23.62
C ILE A 464 9.91 -1.65 -22.26
N SER A 465 9.62 -2.62 -21.39
CA SER A 465 10.30 -2.81 -20.10
C SER A 465 11.82 -2.98 -20.28
N LYS A 466 12.26 -3.81 -21.23
CA LYS A 466 13.69 -3.98 -21.56
C LYS A 466 14.32 -2.68 -22.08
N HIS A 467 13.58 -1.93 -22.90
CA HIS A 467 14.02 -0.66 -23.47
C HIS A 467 14.14 0.44 -22.41
N LEU A 468 13.22 0.48 -21.44
CA LEU A 468 13.21 1.42 -20.32
C LEU A 468 14.04 0.96 -19.10
N GLN A 469 14.58 -0.27 -19.14
CA GLN A 469 15.33 -0.91 -18.05
C GLN A 469 14.52 -1.09 -16.75
N THR A 470 13.19 -1.26 -16.88
CA THR A 470 12.26 -1.50 -15.76
C THR A 470 12.04 -3.00 -15.58
N PRO A 471 11.88 -3.54 -14.35
CA PRO A 471 11.51 -4.94 -14.16
C PRO A 471 10.18 -5.28 -14.86
N SER A 472 10.11 -6.50 -15.43
CA SER A 472 8.93 -7.02 -16.14
C SER A 472 8.11 -8.01 -15.30
N ASP A 473 8.35 -8.06 -14.00
CA ASP A 473 7.67 -8.93 -13.04
C ASP A 473 6.15 -8.73 -13.06
N VAL A 474 5.68 -7.48 -13.04
CA VAL A 474 4.24 -7.15 -13.12
C VAL A 474 3.59 -7.72 -14.38
N VAL A 475 4.29 -7.66 -15.52
CA VAL A 475 3.79 -8.21 -16.80
C VAL A 475 3.67 -9.73 -16.73
N LEU A 476 4.66 -10.39 -16.14
CA LEU A 476 4.72 -11.84 -16.01
C LEU A 476 3.67 -12.37 -15.03
N VAL A 477 3.47 -11.69 -13.90
CA VAL A 477 2.40 -12.00 -12.94
C VAL A 477 1.03 -11.88 -13.62
N HIS A 478 0.77 -10.76 -14.32
CA HIS A 478 -0.49 -10.57 -15.02
C HIS A 478 -0.71 -11.60 -16.13
N TRP A 479 0.34 -11.95 -16.89
CA TRP A 479 0.27 -13.02 -17.89
C TRP A 479 -0.03 -14.39 -17.26
N ALA A 480 0.64 -14.73 -16.15
CA ALA A 480 0.42 -15.98 -15.43
C ALA A 480 -1.01 -16.07 -14.90
N ASN A 481 -1.53 -14.99 -14.31
CA ASN A 481 -2.92 -14.89 -13.86
C ASN A 481 -3.90 -15.08 -15.01
N ALA A 482 -3.68 -14.40 -16.14
CA ALA A 482 -4.52 -14.57 -17.33
C ALA A 482 -4.47 -16.00 -17.89
N LYS A 483 -3.32 -16.67 -17.82
CA LYS A 483 -3.16 -18.08 -18.22
C LYS A 483 -3.91 -19.03 -17.28
N ILE A 484 -3.89 -18.77 -15.97
CA ILE A 484 -4.64 -19.54 -14.98
C ILE A 484 -6.14 -19.41 -15.23
N TYR A 485 -6.66 -18.19 -15.41
CA TYR A 485 -8.07 -17.98 -15.72
C TYR A 485 -8.51 -18.59 -17.06
N ALA A 486 -7.62 -18.62 -18.05
CA ALA A 486 -7.90 -19.23 -19.36
C ALA A 486 -7.77 -20.76 -19.37
N SER A 487 -7.22 -21.37 -18.32
CA SER A 487 -6.95 -22.80 -18.28
C SER A 487 -8.13 -23.60 -17.72
N ASP A 488 -8.66 -24.53 -18.51
CA ASP A 488 -9.73 -25.44 -18.08
C ASP A 488 -9.23 -26.41 -17.00
N HIS A 489 -10.11 -26.79 -16.07
CA HIS A 489 -9.82 -27.72 -14.96
C HIS A 489 -9.38 -29.13 -15.42
N THR A 490 -9.39 -29.41 -16.72
CA THR A 490 -8.89 -30.65 -17.33
C THR A 490 -7.36 -30.73 -17.36
N ILE A 491 -6.67 -29.59 -17.37
CA ILE A 491 -5.20 -29.55 -17.39
C ILE A 491 -4.69 -29.80 -15.96
N PRO A 492 -3.78 -30.79 -15.75
CA PRO A 492 -3.19 -31.06 -14.46
C PRO A 492 -2.42 -29.85 -13.91
N ASP A 493 -2.60 -29.58 -12.61
CA ASP A 493 -1.94 -28.46 -11.93
C ASP A 493 -0.40 -28.56 -11.98
N GLU A 494 0.17 -29.77 -12.08
CA GLU A 494 1.61 -29.97 -12.19
C GLU A 494 2.16 -29.40 -13.51
N GLU A 495 1.55 -29.79 -14.63
CA GLU A 495 1.92 -29.37 -15.97
C GLU A 495 1.74 -27.86 -16.14
N LEU A 496 0.62 -27.33 -15.64
CA LEU A 496 0.37 -25.90 -15.65
C LEU A 496 1.45 -25.15 -14.85
N SER A 497 1.84 -25.67 -13.68
CA SER A 497 2.87 -25.04 -12.85
C SER A 497 4.24 -24.98 -13.51
N VAL A 498 4.65 -26.06 -14.19
CA VAL A 498 5.93 -26.14 -14.89
C VAL A 498 5.91 -25.21 -16.10
N SER A 499 4.82 -25.22 -16.89
CA SER A 499 4.72 -24.38 -18.07
C SER A 499 4.73 -22.87 -17.77
N ILE A 500 4.22 -22.45 -16.61
CA ILE A 500 4.29 -21.06 -16.15
C ILE A 500 5.72 -20.74 -15.71
N ALA A 501 6.34 -21.62 -14.92
CA ALA A 501 7.71 -21.45 -14.44
C ALA A 501 8.76 -21.40 -15.56
N GLU A 502 8.69 -22.30 -16.53
CA GLU A 502 9.59 -22.33 -17.68
C GLU A 502 9.47 -21.06 -18.53
N ARG A 503 8.24 -20.57 -18.75
CA ARG A 503 8.03 -19.34 -19.50
C ARG A 503 8.60 -18.14 -18.76
N ILE A 504 8.35 -18.02 -17.47
CA ILE A 504 8.88 -16.94 -16.64
C ILE A 504 10.42 -16.97 -16.65
N ALA A 505 11.02 -18.14 -16.41
CA ALA A 505 12.47 -18.32 -16.42
C ALA A 505 13.11 -18.00 -17.78
N SER A 506 12.39 -18.22 -18.90
CA SER A 506 12.89 -17.89 -20.24
C SER A 506 12.96 -16.39 -20.54
N VAL A 507 12.16 -15.57 -19.84
CA VAL A 507 12.09 -14.12 -20.08
C VAL A 507 12.96 -13.36 -19.09
N THR A 508 12.99 -13.81 -17.83
CA THR A 508 13.67 -13.10 -16.74
C THR A 508 14.40 -14.05 -15.80
N ASN A 509 15.61 -13.64 -15.40
CA ASN A 509 16.33 -14.21 -14.26
C ASN A 509 16.06 -13.45 -12.94
N THR A 510 15.22 -12.42 -12.98
CA THR A 510 14.86 -11.60 -11.83
C THR A 510 13.71 -12.21 -11.04
N PHE A 511 13.56 -11.74 -9.81
CA PHE A 511 12.47 -12.13 -8.93
C PHE A 511 11.09 -11.82 -9.54
N VAL A 512 10.10 -12.68 -9.27
CA VAL A 512 8.69 -12.54 -9.67
C VAL A 512 7.82 -12.81 -8.45
N GLY A 513 6.77 -12.02 -8.25
CA GLY A 513 5.80 -12.20 -7.17
C GLY A 513 4.96 -13.48 -7.35
N TRP A 514 5.48 -14.61 -6.90
CA TRP A 514 4.79 -15.90 -6.94
C TRP A 514 3.61 -15.95 -5.96
N SER A 515 3.68 -15.16 -4.90
CA SER A 515 2.59 -14.93 -3.94
C SER A 515 1.30 -14.45 -4.62
N ASP A 516 1.38 -13.52 -5.57
CA ASP A 516 0.19 -12.98 -6.22
C ASP A 516 -0.42 -13.98 -7.20
N ILE A 517 0.44 -14.73 -7.90
CA ILE A 517 0.03 -15.83 -8.80
C ILE A 517 -0.66 -16.93 -7.99
N ALA A 518 -0.13 -17.28 -6.82
CA ALA A 518 -0.71 -18.29 -5.95
C ALA A 518 -2.07 -17.87 -5.38
N LYS A 519 -2.23 -16.59 -5.01
CA LYS A 519 -3.52 -16.03 -4.59
C LYS A 519 -4.58 -16.21 -5.67
N VAL A 520 -4.28 -15.88 -6.92
CA VAL A 520 -5.21 -16.06 -8.05
C VAL A 520 -5.50 -17.54 -8.30
N ALA A 521 -4.48 -18.41 -8.26
CA ALA A 521 -4.68 -19.86 -8.40
C ALA A 521 -5.65 -20.42 -7.34
N TYR A 522 -5.55 -19.94 -6.11
CA TYR A 522 -6.44 -20.33 -5.02
C TYR A 522 -7.87 -19.80 -5.21
N GLU A 523 -8.02 -18.56 -5.66
CA GLU A 523 -9.34 -17.95 -5.95
C GLU A 523 -10.09 -18.68 -7.07
N VAL A 524 -9.37 -19.23 -8.05
CA VAL A 524 -9.91 -20.13 -9.10
C VAL A 524 -10.21 -21.55 -8.57
N GLY A 525 -9.83 -21.86 -7.33
CA GLY A 525 -10.06 -23.16 -6.69
C GLY A 525 -8.96 -24.20 -6.93
N ARG A 526 -7.84 -23.84 -7.55
CA ARG A 526 -6.68 -24.74 -7.79
C ARG A 526 -5.69 -24.67 -6.64
N VAL A 527 -6.03 -25.30 -5.52
CA VAL A 527 -5.21 -25.29 -4.28
C VAL A 527 -3.82 -25.91 -4.51
N SER A 528 -3.74 -27.03 -5.23
CA SER A 528 -2.46 -27.72 -5.50
C SER A 528 -1.53 -26.90 -6.41
N LEU A 529 -2.07 -26.14 -7.36
CA LEU A 529 -1.30 -25.17 -8.14
C LEU A 529 -0.78 -24.05 -7.24
N ALA A 530 -1.64 -23.49 -6.38
CA ALA A 530 -1.29 -22.38 -5.50
C ALA A 530 -0.15 -22.72 -4.54
N THR A 531 -0.17 -23.90 -3.90
CA THR A 531 0.91 -24.35 -3.01
C THR A 531 2.23 -24.51 -3.75
N LYS A 532 2.22 -25.08 -4.96
CA LYS A 532 3.42 -25.21 -5.81
C LYS A 532 3.98 -23.87 -6.28
N MET A 533 3.13 -22.87 -6.50
CA MET A 533 3.59 -21.51 -6.80
C MET A 533 4.25 -20.87 -5.58
N LEU A 534 3.65 -21.02 -4.39
CA LEU A 534 4.22 -20.51 -3.13
C LEU A 534 5.55 -21.14 -2.76
N ASP A 535 5.79 -22.40 -3.12
CA ASP A 535 7.09 -23.04 -2.90
C ASP A 535 8.25 -22.34 -3.63
N ARG A 536 7.96 -21.56 -4.68
CA ARG A 536 8.94 -20.77 -5.45
C ARG A 536 9.14 -19.36 -4.90
N GLU A 537 8.30 -18.91 -3.97
CA GLU A 537 8.39 -17.59 -3.33
C GLU A 537 9.46 -17.63 -2.22
N PRO A 538 10.52 -16.80 -2.27
CA PRO A 538 11.58 -16.77 -1.27
C PRO A 538 11.16 -16.04 0.01
N ARG A 539 10.16 -15.15 -0.06
CA ARG A 539 9.72 -14.32 1.07
C ARG A 539 8.73 -15.08 1.94
N ALA A 540 9.22 -15.61 3.06
CA ALA A 540 8.37 -16.33 4.02
C ALA A 540 7.24 -15.48 4.61
N SER A 541 7.45 -14.16 4.75
CA SER A 541 6.44 -13.21 5.22
C SER A 541 5.21 -13.13 4.32
N GLU A 542 5.35 -13.40 3.02
CA GLU A 542 4.23 -13.47 2.08
C GLU A 542 3.64 -14.89 2.01
N VAL A 543 4.50 -15.91 2.07
CA VAL A 543 4.09 -17.32 1.97
C VAL A 543 3.22 -17.75 3.15
N VAL A 544 3.65 -17.43 4.38
CA VAL A 544 3.03 -17.93 5.60
C VAL A 544 1.58 -17.44 5.77
N PRO A 545 1.27 -16.13 5.62
CA PRO A 545 -0.11 -15.64 5.69
C PRO A 545 -1.00 -16.24 4.60
N GLN A 546 -0.47 -16.44 3.39
CA GLN A 546 -1.23 -17.05 2.31
C GLN A 546 -1.56 -18.52 2.60
N LEU A 547 -0.61 -19.32 3.08
CA LEU A 547 -0.86 -20.71 3.47
C LEU A 547 -1.88 -20.82 4.62
N LYS A 548 -1.81 -19.89 5.59
CA LYS A 548 -2.84 -19.77 6.64
C LYS A 548 -4.24 -19.56 6.04
N ARG A 549 -4.36 -18.65 5.06
CA ARG A 549 -5.63 -18.39 4.35
C ARG A 549 -6.11 -19.61 3.56
N MET A 550 -5.20 -20.38 2.97
CA MET A 550 -5.50 -21.63 2.24
C MET A 550 -5.82 -22.82 3.17
N LYS A 551 -5.74 -22.64 4.50
CA LYS A 551 -5.92 -23.67 5.55
C LYS A 551 -4.84 -24.75 5.58
N GLU A 552 -3.70 -24.51 4.95
CA GLU A 552 -2.53 -25.41 4.91
C GLU A 552 -1.60 -25.18 6.13
N ASP A 553 -2.13 -25.37 7.34
CA ASP A 553 -1.43 -24.94 8.56
C ASP A 553 -0.11 -25.67 8.82
N ARG A 554 -0.02 -26.97 8.49
CA ARG A 554 1.20 -27.76 8.68
C ARG A 554 2.32 -27.22 7.79
N LEU A 555 2.00 -26.91 6.54
CA LEU A 555 2.95 -26.34 5.59
C LEU A 555 3.33 -24.90 5.97
N ALA A 556 2.36 -24.12 6.47
CA ALA A 556 2.62 -22.77 7.00
C ALA A 556 3.61 -22.80 8.17
N LEU A 557 3.44 -23.70 9.13
CA LEU A 557 4.36 -23.84 10.26
C LEU A 557 5.75 -24.28 9.81
N LEU A 558 5.83 -25.23 8.89
CA LEU A 558 7.09 -25.71 8.34
C LEU A 558 7.85 -24.58 7.63
N LYS A 559 7.17 -23.78 6.79
CA LYS A 559 7.77 -22.63 6.10
C LYS A 559 8.19 -21.52 7.05
N ALA A 560 7.41 -21.25 8.10
CA ALA A 560 7.80 -20.30 9.15
C ALA A 560 9.05 -20.76 9.92
N ILE A 561 9.18 -22.07 10.19
CA ILE A 561 10.39 -22.60 10.82
C ILE A 561 11.61 -22.47 9.89
N GLN A 562 11.43 -22.76 8.59
CA GLN A 562 12.49 -22.61 7.59
C GLN A 562 12.97 -21.16 7.45
N SER A 563 12.08 -20.18 7.63
CA SER A 563 12.47 -18.76 7.58
C SER A 563 13.30 -18.31 8.79
N SER A 564 13.32 -19.09 9.87
CA SER A 564 14.00 -18.75 11.13
C SER A 564 13.54 -17.43 11.75
N ASP A 565 12.35 -16.95 11.38
CA ASP A 565 11.75 -15.73 11.92
C ASP A 565 10.86 -16.10 13.12
N PRO A 566 11.21 -15.70 14.35
CA PRO A 566 10.45 -16.05 15.55
C PRO A 566 9.03 -15.46 15.53
N ASP A 567 8.83 -14.28 14.94
CA ASP A 567 7.53 -13.61 14.93
C ASP A 567 6.55 -14.36 14.02
N LEU A 568 7.01 -14.78 12.84
CA LEU A 568 6.22 -15.62 11.92
C LEU A 568 5.88 -16.98 12.55
N VAL A 569 6.82 -17.62 13.24
CA VAL A 569 6.57 -18.89 13.92
C VAL A 569 5.52 -18.73 15.02
N ILE A 570 5.62 -17.69 15.84
CA ILE A 570 4.64 -17.40 16.91
C ILE A 570 3.27 -17.09 16.30
N ASP A 571 3.20 -16.27 15.25
CA ASP A 571 1.95 -15.94 14.57
C ASP A 571 1.23 -17.19 14.03
N VAL A 572 1.96 -18.15 13.46
CA VAL A 572 1.37 -19.43 13.01
C VAL A 572 0.90 -20.27 14.19
N LEU A 573 1.70 -20.36 15.26
CA LEU A 573 1.34 -21.12 16.47
C LEU A 573 0.08 -20.57 17.15
N LEU A 574 -0.05 -19.25 17.23
CA LEU A 574 -1.22 -18.57 17.79
C LEU A 574 -2.46 -18.77 16.91
N HIS A 575 -2.30 -18.69 15.59
CA HIS A 575 -3.37 -19.01 14.66
C HIS A 575 -3.84 -20.47 14.82
N LEU A 576 -2.92 -21.43 14.83
CA LEU A 576 -3.21 -22.84 15.10
C LEU A 576 -3.95 -23.03 16.43
N ARG A 577 -3.49 -22.36 17.49
CA ARG A 577 -4.10 -22.42 18.82
C ARG A 577 -5.53 -21.87 18.86
N SER A 578 -5.83 -20.82 18.10
CA SER A 578 -7.17 -20.25 18.01
C SER A 578 -8.16 -21.13 17.24
N ARG A 579 -7.67 -21.95 16.32
CA ARG A 579 -8.51 -22.76 15.41
C ARG A 579 -8.70 -24.20 15.89
N LEU A 580 -7.67 -24.79 16.48
CA LEU A 580 -7.67 -26.18 16.94
C LEU A 580 -8.01 -26.27 18.42
N THR A 581 -8.56 -27.42 18.83
CA THR A 581 -8.62 -27.75 20.25
C THR A 581 -7.21 -27.88 20.82
N LEU A 582 -7.04 -27.69 22.14
CA LEU A 582 -5.72 -27.77 22.77
C LEU A 582 -5.05 -29.14 22.56
N GLY A 583 -5.82 -30.23 22.55
CA GLY A 583 -5.31 -31.58 22.26
C GLY A 583 -4.89 -31.76 20.80
N ASP A 584 -5.71 -31.30 19.84
CA ASP A 584 -5.36 -31.39 18.42
C ASP A 584 -4.14 -30.53 18.08
N PHE A 585 -4.02 -29.35 18.70
CA PHE A 585 -2.86 -28.47 18.57
C PHE A 585 -1.57 -29.16 19.01
N PHE A 586 -1.57 -29.80 20.18
CA PHE A 586 -0.41 -30.52 20.68
C PHE A 586 -0.09 -31.76 19.83
N ARG A 587 -1.10 -32.49 19.36
CA ARG A 587 -0.89 -33.59 18.40
C ARG A 587 -0.20 -33.12 17.11
N VAL A 588 -0.57 -31.96 16.56
CA VAL A 588 0.11 -31.40 15.37
C VAL A 588 1.58 -31.09 15.66
N LEU A 589 1.89 -30.60 16.86
CA LEU A 589 3.26 -30.34 17.28
C LEU A 589 4.07 -31.63 17.49
N GLU A 590 3.44 -32.68 18.02
CA GLU A 590 4.04 -34.00 18.20
C GLU A 590 4.30 -34.70 16.86
N ASP A 591 3.31 -34.72 15.95
CA ASP A 591 3.39 -35.32 14.61
C ASP A 591 4.58 -34.76 13.81
N GLY A 592 4.91 -33.48 13.98
CA GLY A 592 6.03 -32.84 13.29
C GLY A 592 7.41 -33.18 13.84
N GLY A 593 7.49 -33.94 14.93
CA GLY A 593 8.73 -34.50 15.46
C GLY A 593 9.85 -33.48 15.68
N SER A 594 11.04 -33.79 15.14
CA SER A 594 12.25 -32.96 15.28
C SER A 594 12.18 -31.64 14.50
N VAL A 595 11.42 -31.59 13.40
CA VAL A 595 11.32 -30.38 12.56
C VAL A 595 10.68 -29.25 13.37
N TYR A 596 9.71 -29.56 14.22
CA TYR A 596 8.98 -28.58 15.03
C TYR A 596 9.64 -28.28 16.37
N GLN A 597 10.84 -28.80 16.64
CA GLN A 597 11.50 -28.58 17.92
C GLN A 597 11.78 -27.09 18.20
N LEU A 598 12.14 -26.33 17.16
CA LEU A 598 12.31 -24.88 17.27
C LEU A 598 11.00 -24.20 17.65
N ALA A 599 9.90 -24.52 16.97
CA ALA A 599 8.57 -23.99 17.26
C ALA A 599 8.10 -24.36 18.68
N LYS A 600 8.34 -25.59 19.14
CA LYS A 600 8.05 -26.02 20.52
C LYS A 600 8.84 -25.20 21.54
N SER A 601 10.13 -24.97 21.29
CA SER A 601 10.98 -24.20 22.20
C SER A 601 10.52 -22.74 22.30
N LEU A 602 10.12 -22.16 21.17
CA LEU A 602 9.62 -20.79 21.10
C LEU A 602 8.25 -20.65 21.76
N LEU A 603 7.36 -21.64 21.55
CA LEU A 603 6.08 -21.72 22.25
C LEU A 603 6.26 -21.74 23.77
N VAL A 604 7.25 -22.49 24.27
CA VAL A 604 7.56 -22.54 25.71
C VAL A 604 8.00 -21.16 26.23
N VAL A 605 8.85 -20.44 25.49
CA VAL A 605 9.30 -19.10 25.89
C VAL A 605 8.12 -18.13 25.91
N TYR A 606 7.28 -18.14 24.87
CA TYR A 606 6.09 -17.30 24.78
C TYR A 606 5.08 -17.60 25.91
N ALA A 607 4.78 -18.89 26.13
CA ALA A 607 3.79 -19.33 27.12
C ALA A 607 4.25 -19.06 28.56
N LYS A 608 5.56 -19.07 28.84
CA LYS A 608 6.08 -18.68 30.17
C LYS A 608 5.71 -17.24 30.56
N ASP A 609 5.68 -16.33 29.59
CA ASP A 609 5.35 -14.91 29.83
C ASP A 609 3.84 -14.64 29.77
N LYS A 610 3.14 -15.21 28.78
CA LYS A 610 1.75 -14.84 28.46
C LYS A 610 0.68 -15.86 28.87
N ASP A 611 0.96 -17.16 28.85
CA ASP A 611 -0.05 -18.21 29.03
C ASP A 611 0.52 -19.46 29.75
N ARG A 612 0.62 -19.37 31.07
CA ARG A 612 1.20 -20.42 31.92
C ARG A 612 0.30 -21.66 32.03
N ASP A 613 -1.01 -21.51 31.88
CA ASP A 613 -1.95 -22.63 31.93
C ASP A 613 -1.84 -23.51 30.68
N MET A 614 -1.67 -22.91 29.49
CA MET A 614 -1.33 -23.66 28.29
C MET A 614 0.00 -24.41 28.47
N LEU A 615 1.01 -23.76 29.04
CA LEU A 615 2.31 -24.38 29.29
C LEU A 615 2.21 -25.59 30.22
N ARG A 616 1.40 -25.51 31.27
CA ARG A 616 1.15 -26.63 32.19
C ARG A 616 0.52 -27.82 31.47
N ASN A 617 -0.48 -27.57 30.63
CA ASN A 617 -1.11 -28.63 29.83
C ASN A 617 -0.14 -29.23 28.80
N PHE A 618 0.72 -28.40 28.19
CA PHE A 618 1.75 -28.85 27.25
C PHE A 618 2.74 -29.80 27.92
N TYR A 619 3.31 -29.41 29.07
CA TYR A 619 4.23 -30.28 29.81
C TYR A 619 3.58 -31.55 30.33
N PHE A 620 2.29 -31.51 30.66
CA PHE A 620 1.56 -32.70 31.09
C PHE A 620 1.35 -33.70 29.94
N GLN A 621 0.97 -33.23 28.75
CA GLN A 621 0.78 -34.11 27.59
C GLN A 621 2.09 -34.69 27.05
N ASP A 622 3.16 -33.88 27.01
CA ASP A 622 4.51 -34.28 26.55
C ASP A 622 5.30 -35.07 27.63
N ASP A 623 4.65 -35.44 28.74
CA ASP A 623 5.20 -36.14 29.92
C ASP A 623 6.47 -35.49 30.54
N ARG A 624 6.60 -34.16 30.41
CA ARG A 624 7.73 -33.37 30.92
C ARG A 624 7.55 -32.99 32.39
N ARG A 625 7.48 -33.99 33.26
CA ARG A 625 7.23 -33.82 34.72
C ARG A 625 8.20 -32.89 35.43
N VAL A 626 9.48 -32.96 35.09
CA VAL A 626 10.53 -32.10 35.67
C VAL A 626 10.28 -30.61 35.36
N GLU A 627 9.82 -30.30 34.15
CA GLU A 627 9.56 -28.91 33.74
C GLU A 627 8.25 -28.39 34.37
N SER A 628 7.23 -29.24 34.51
CA SER A 628 6.03 -28.93 35.31
C SER A 628 6.39 -28.59 36.76
N ALA A 629 7.30 -29.36 37.37
CA ALA A 629 7.75 -29.12 38.73
C ALA A 629 8.50 -27.78 38.87
N LYS A 630 9.38 -27.45 37.92
CA LYS A 630 10.06 -26.15 37.87
C LYS A 630 9.09 -24.99 37.70
N LEU A 631 8.04 -25.17 36.88
CA LEU A 631 7.00 -24.16 36.68
C LEU A 631 6.25 -23.88 37.99
N ASP A 632 5.84 -24.92 38.71
CA ASP A 632 5.17 -24.80 40.01
C ASP A 632 6.09 -24.13 41.06
N LEU A 633 7.39 -24.41 41.05
CA LEU A 633 8.35 -23.73 41.93
C LEU A 633 8.51 -22.24 41.59
N SER A 634 8.58 -21.89 40.31
CA SER A 634 8.65 -20.49 39.86
C SER A 634 7.39 -19.71 40.26
N GLU A 635 6.21 -20.34 40.21
CA GLU A 635 4.98 -19.73 40.72
C GLU A 635 4.98 -19.59 42.25
N ALA A 636 5.54 -20.57 42.97
CA ALA A 636 5.66 -20.52 44.42
C ALA A 636 6.54 -19.35 44.90
N GLU A 637 7.53 -18.89 44.12
CA GLU A 637 8.34 -17.72 44.46
C GLU A 637 7.54 -16.41 44.50
N GLN A 638 6.47 -16.32 43.71
CA GLN A 638 5.60 -15.13 43.64
C GLN A 638 4.47 -15.14 44.68
N LEU A 639 4.25 -16.29 45.34
CA LEU A 639 3.17 -16.50 46.30
C LEU A 639 3.69 -16.42 47.74
N SER A 640 2.77 -16.24 48.70
CA SER A 640 3.07 -16.23 50.14
C SER A 640 2.10 -17.13 50.92
N GLY A 641 2.51 -17.54 52.13
CA GLY A 641 1.70 -18.37 53.02
C GLY A 641 1.33 -19.75 52.46
N ASP A 642 0.12 -20.22 52.77
CA ASP A 642 -0.36 -21.57 52.43
C ASP A 642 -0.39 -21.84 50.92
N ALA A 643 -0.60 -20.80 50.09
CA ALA A 643 -0.60 -20.92 48.64
C ALA A 643 0.79 -21.32 48.11
N LYS A 644 1.87 -20.78 48.71
CA LYS A 644 3.25 -21.16 48.40
C LYS A 644 3.53 -22.61 48.79
N VAL A 645 3.11 -23.01 50.00
CA VAL A 645 3.26 -24.39 50.49
C VAL A 645 2.54 -25.38 49.57
N SER A 646 1.32 -25.05 49.14
CA SER A 646 0.54 -25.89 48.20
C SER A 646 1.27 -26.10 46.86
N LYS A 647 1.85 -25.05 46.29
CA LYS A 647 2.61 -25.14 45.02
C LYS A 647 3.91 -25.92 45.17
N VAL A 648 4.67 -25.73 46.26
CA VAL A 648 5.87 -26.54 46.55
C VAL A 648 5.50 -28.02 46.72
N LYS A 649 4.37 -28.31 47.36
CA LYS A 649 3.85 -29.68 47.50
C LYS A 649 3.44 -30.29 46.16
N SER A 650 2.90 -29.50 45.24
CA SER A 650 2.62 -29.91 43.86
C SER A 650 3.92 -30.26 43.11
N ALA A 651 4.92 -29.37 43.16
CA ALA A 651 6.23 -29.62 42.55
C ALA A 651 6.91 -30.89 43.10
N MET A 652 6.82 -31.12 44.41
CA MET A 652 7.33 -32.34 45.07
C MET A 652 6.73 -33.62 44.47
N LYS A 653 5.42 -33.63 44.18
CA LYS A 653 4.74 -34.78 43.57
C LYS A 653 5.31 -35.05 42.17
N PHE A 654 5.45 -34.02 41.34
CA PHE A 654 6.02 -34.17 40.00
C PHE A 654 7.48 -34.67 40.03
N PHE A 655 8.32 -34.16 40.94
CA PHE A 655 9.68 -34.69 41.10
C PHE A 655 9.73 -36.12 41.61
N SER A 656 8.73 -36.56 42.39
CA SER A 656 8.69 -37.94 42.92
C SER A 656 8.39 -39.00 41.85
N GLU A 657 7.83 -38.59 40.71
CA GLU A 657 7.53 -39.46 39.58
C GLU A 657 8.79 -39.83 38.78
N ASP A 658 9.85 -39.00 38.83
CA ASP A 658 11.15 -39.29 38.20
C ASP A 658 12.19 -39.75 39.22
N LYS A 659 12.71 -40.97 39.04
CA LYS A 659 13.76 -41.55 39.89
C LYS A 659 15.04 -40.72 39.92
N LYS A 660 15.35 -39.97 38.85
CA LYS A 660 16.54 -39.11 38.79
C LYS A 660 16.40 -37.86 39.66
N CYS A 661 15.17 -37.46 40.00
CA CYS A 661 14.86 -36.26 40.76
C CYS A 661 14.62 -36.53 42.27
N ALA A 662 15.21 -37.61 42.81
CA ALA A 662 15.04 -38.00 44.21
C ALA A 662 15.60 -36.96 45.19
N PHE A 663 16.61 -36.20 44.78
CA PHE A 663 17.16 -35.10 45.58
C PHE A 663 16.18 -33.92 45.60
N GLU A 664 15.71 -33.48 44.43
CA GLU A 664 14.80 -32.36 44.24
C GLU A 664 13.47 -32.60 44.95
N SER A 665 12.94 -33.83 44.92
CA SER A 665 11.74 -34.22 45.66
C SER A 665 11.95 -34.08 47.18
N LYS A 666 13.08 -34.58 47.72
CA LYS A 666 13.42 -34.41 49.15
C LYS A 666 13.65 -32.95 49.52
N ALA A 667 14.30 -32.18 48.66
CA ALA A 667 14.53 -30.76 48.88
C ALA A 667 13.20 -29.98 48.93
N CYS A 668 12.24 -30.30 48.06
CA CYS A 668 10.89 -29.72 48.11
C CYS A 668 10.14 -30.13 49.39
N ASP A 669 10.29 -31.38 49.85
CA ASP A 669 9.70 -31.86 51.11
C ASP A 669 10.27 -31.12 52.34
N GLU A 670 11.58 -30.91 52.37
CA GLU A 670 12.22 -30.10 53.41
C GLU A 670 11.78 -28.63 53.32
N TYR A 671 11.70 -28.07 52.12
CA TYR A 671 11.32 -26.66 51.93
C TYR A 671 9.87 -26.39 52.34
N GLN A 672 8.91 -27.26 52.01
CA GLN A 672 7.53 -27.10 52.49
C GLN A 672 7.45 -27.16 54.03
N LYS A 673 8.22 -28.06 54.67
CA LYS A 673 8.25 -28.15 56.15
C LYS A 673 8.81 -26.87 56.75
N LEU A 674 9.85 -26.30 56.15
CA LEU A 674 10.43 -25.03 56.59
C LEU A 674 9.41 -23.89 56.50
N LEU A 675 8.69 -23.79 55.38
CA LEU A 675 7.67 -22.77 55.16
C LEU A 675 6.45 -22.91 56.08
N THR A 676 6.13 -24.12 56.55
CA THR A 676 5.07 -24.32 57.56
C THR A 676 5.54 -23.96 58.96
N ILE A 677 6.82 -24.20 59.28
CA ILE A 677 7.39 -23.91 60.60
C ILE A 677 7.73 -22.42 60.74
N THR A 678 8.08 -21.76 59.64
CA THR A 678 8.49 -20.35 59.63
C THR A 678 7.53 -19.51 58.81
N ASN A 679 7.20 -18.31 59.28
CA ASN A 679 6.37 -17.36 58.53
C ASN A 679 7.16 -16.69 57.38
N GLY A 680 7.74 -17.49 56.48
CA GLY A 680 8.40 -17.02 55.26
C GLY A 680 9.93 -16.93 55.32
N ALA A 681 10.62 -17.69 56.16
CA ALA A 681 12.08 -17.69 56.17
C ALA A 681 12.65 -18.23 54.83
N THR A 682 13.62 -17.52 54.28
CA THR A 682 14.25 -17.81 52.96
C THR A 682 15.20 -18.99 52.99
N SER A 683 15.77 -19.32 54.15
CA SER A 683 16.65 -20.47 54.32
C SER A 683 16.59 -21.04 55.74
N VAL A 684 17.01 -22.29 55.91
CA VAL A 684 17.13 -22.94 57.24
C VAL A 684 18.07 -22.14 58.16
N ASN A 685 19.12 -21.53 57.61
CA ASN A 685 20.04 -20.72 58.40
C ASN A 685 19.41 -19.40 58.87
N ASP A 686 18.60 -18.77 58.00
CA ASP A 686 17.90 -17.52 58.34
C ASP A 686 16.81 -17.81 59.39
N ALA A 687 16.08 -18.93 59.24
CA ALA A 687 15.14 -19.41 60.23
C ALA A 687 15.78 -19.64 61.60
N ILE A 688 16.94 -20.31 61.63
CA ILE A 688 17.71 -20.50 62.87
C ILE A 688 18.16 -19.15 63.43
N ARG A 689 18.62 -18.21 62.59
CA ARG A 689 19.06 -16.88 63.03
C ARG A 689 17.90 -16.06 63.61
N GLU A 690 16.72 -16.08 62.98
CA GLU A 690 15.52 -15.41 63.51
C GLU A 690 15.11 -15.96 64.88
N LEU A 691 15.11 -17.28 65.06
CA LEU A 691 14.76 -17.89 66.35
C LEU A 691 15.81 -17.57 67.41
N LEU A 692 17.10 -17.60 67.06
CA LEU A 692 18.16 -17.18 67.97
C LEU A 692 18.01 -15.70 68.36
N ASN A 693 17.69 -14.81 67.42
CA ASN A 693 17.44 -13.39 67.69
C ASN A 693 16.22 -13.14 68.59
N LYS A 694 15.26 -14.07 68.63
CA LYS A 694 14.09 -14.05 69.53
C LYS A 694 14.34 -14.77 70.87
N ASP A 695 15.58 -15.18 71.14
CA ASP A 695 15.99 -15.95 72.32
C ASP A 695 15.33 -17.34 72.47
N ASP A 696 14.74 -17.89 71.40
CA ASP A 696 14.19 -19.24 71.38
C ASP A 696 15.26 -20.27 70.98
N ILE A 697 16.15 -20.58 71.92
CA ILE A 697 17.25 -21.55 71.74
C ILE A 697 16.70 -22.96 71.51
N LYS A 698 15.59 -23.33 72.18
CA LYS A 698 14.97 -24.66 72.06
C LYS A 698 14.35 -24.87 70.68
N GLY A 699 13.68 -23.84 70.13
CA GLY A 699 13.16 -23.85 68.77
C GLY A 699 14.27 -23.96 67.72
N ALA A 700 15.38 -23.22 67.91
CA ALA A 700 16.54 -23.29 67.03
C ALA A 700 17.23 -24.67 67.06
N GLU A 701 17.36 -25.30 68.23
CA GLU A 701 17.88 -26.67 68.37
C GLU A 701 16.97 -27.70 67.70
N LYS A 702 15.65 -27.52 67.79
CA LYS A 702 14.68 -28.37 67.09
C LYS A 702 14.81 -28.26 65.57
N LEU A 703 14.97 -27.04 65.02
CA LEU A 703 15.25 -26.87 63.59
C LEU A 703 16.56 -27.54 63.17
N LYS A 704 17.62 -27.45 64.00
CA LYS A 704 18.89 -28.14 63.73
C LYS A 704 18.70 -29.65 63.59
N THR A 705 17.94 -30.27 64.50
CA THR A 705 17.69 -31.72 64.47
C THR A 705 16.82 -32.10 63.28
N ASP A 706 15.75 -31.35 63.03
CA ASP A 706 14.75 -31.66 62.01
C ASP A 706 15.34 -31.56 60.59
N PHE A 707 16.19 -30.56 60.34
CA PHE A 707 16.86 -30.34 59.04
C PHE A 707 18.28 -30.90 58.96
N LYS A 708 18.73 -31.67 59.97
CA LYS A 708 20.06 -32.30 60.02
C LYS A 708 21.21 -31.32 59.72
N VAL A 709 21.14 -30.11 60.27
CA VAL A 709 22.17 -29.08 60.09
C VAL A 709 23.47 -29.56 60.72
N SER A 710 24.56 -29.54 59.94
CA SER A 710 25.86 -30.02 60.42
C SER A 710 26.34 -29.24 61.66
N ASP A 711 27.02 -29.94 62.57
CA ASP A 711 27.54 -29.33 63.79
C ASP A 711 28.45 -28.13 63.50
N LYS A 712 29.27 -28.20 62.45
CA LYS A 712 30.10 -27.06 62.03
C LYS A 712 29.24 -25.82 61.71
N ARG A 713 28.16 -25.98 60.94
CA ARG A 713 27.31 -24.86 60.51
C ARG A 713 26.53 -24.28 61.69
N TRP A 714 26.01 -25.13 62.57
CA TRP A 714 25.35 -24.71 63.82
C TRP A 714 26.26 -23.86 64.70
N TRP A 715 27.51 -24.29 64.89
CA TRP A 715 28.49 -23.56 65.71
C TRP A 715 28.86 -22.20 65.11
N TYR A 716 28.98 -22.08 63.78
CA TYR A 716 29.16 -20.77 63.13
C TYR A 716 27.96 -19.85 63.36
N LEU A 717 26.73 -20.35 63.22
CA LEU A 717 25.52 -19.54 63.42
C LEU A 717 25.40 -19.03 64.87
N ARG A 718 25.63 -19.91 65.87
CA ARG A 718 25.65 -19.50 67.28
C ARG A 718 26.77 -18.53 67.60
N LEU A 719 27.97 -18.75 67.08
CA LEU A 719 29.11 -17.86 67.27
C LEU A 719 28.80 -16.45 66.76
N HIS A 720 28.29 -16.32 65.54
CA HIS A 720 27.95 -15.02 64.97
C HIS A 720 26.82 -14.34 65.74
N HIS A 721 25.76 -15.07 66.09
CA HIS A 721 24.65 -14.52 66.86
C HIS A 721 25.08 -14.02 68.27
N LEU A 722 25.85 -14.81 69.02
CA LEU A 722 26.34 -14.43 70.36
C LEU A 722 27.23 -13.18 70.30
N ILE A 723 28.06 -13.08 69.26
CA ILE A 723 28.93 -11.91 69.07
C ILE A 723 28.12 -10.67 68.64
N GLU A 724 27.10 -10.82 67.78
CA GLU A 724 26.19 -9.73 67.39
C GLU A 724 25.37 -9.21 68.59
N LYS A 725 24.95 -10.10 69.49
CA LYS A 725 24.24 -9.76 70.74
C LYS A 725 25.16 -9.22 71.84
N ALA A 726 26.48 -9.25 71.64
CA ALA A 726 27.51 -8.98 72.66
C ALA A 726 27.37 -9.83 73.94
N ASP A 727 26.79 -11.03 73.81
CA ASP A 727 26.63 -12.00 74.90
C ASP A 727 27.90 -12.87 74.99
N TYR A 728 28.89 -12.34 75.71
CA TYR A 728 30.19 -12.96 75.87
C TYR A 728 30.18 -14.10 76.91
N ASP A 729 29.26 -14.07 77.87
CA ASP A 729 29.10 -15.13 78.87
C ASP A 729 28.54 -16.40 78.19
N GLY A 730 27.54 -16.26 77.33
CA GLY A 730 27.03 -17.36 76.50
C GLY A 730 28.05 -17.89 75.49
N LEU A 731 29.01 -17.04 75.07
CA LEU A 731 30.12 -17.47 74.21
C LEU A 731 31.15 -18.32 74.97
N GLU A 732 31.42 -18.00 76.24
CA GLU A 732 32.27 -18.80 77.11
C GLU A 732 31.61 -20.14 77.46
N GLU A 733 30.29 -20.14 77.71
CA GLU A 733 29.51 -21.36 77.91
C GLU A 733 29.51 -22.25 76.66
N LEU A 734 29.31 -21.67 75.47
CA LEU A 734 29.39 -22.41 74.21
C LEU A 734 30.78 -23.05 74.03
N ALA A 735 31.84 -22.30 74.32
CA ALA A 735 33.22 -22.77 74.18
C ALA A 735 33.64 -23.80 75.25
N SER A 736 33.01 -23.79 76.43
CA SER A 736 33.30 -24.75 77.51
C SER A 736 32.46 -26.03 77.41
N SER A 737 31.30 -25.98 76.75
CA SER A 737 30.37 -27.10 76.64
C SER A 737 30.96 -28.35 75.95
N LYS A 738 31.60 -28.19 74.78
CA LYS A 738 32.22 -29.27 73.99
C LYS A 738 33.39 -28.73 73.16
N LYS A 739 34.30 -29.62 72.75
CA LYS A 739 35.40 -29.25 71.83
C LYS A 739 34.84 -28.71 70.52
N SER A 740 35.16 -27.46 70.18
CA SER A 740 34.60 -26.76 69.02
C SER A 740 34.87 -27.49 67.69
N PRO A 741 33.84 -27.90 66.94
CA PRO A 741 33.97 -28.57 65.63
C PRO A 741 34.46 -27.64 64.52
N ILE A 742 34.46 -26.32 64.76
CA ILE A 742 34.99 -25.29 63.85
C ILE A 742 36.38 -24.79 64.28
N GLY A 743 36.91 -25.30 65.40
CA GLY A 743 38.10 -24.78 66.07
C GLY A 743 37.84 -23.44 66.77
N TYR A 744 38.89 -22.86 67.35
CA TYR A 744 38.82 -21.57 68.04
C TYR A 744 39.31 -20.38 67.20
N GLU A 745 39.88 -20.64 66.02
CA GLU A 745 40.31 -19.57 65.11
C GLU A 745 39.15 -18.67 64.64
N PRO A 746 37.96 -19.22 64.27
CA PRO A 746 36.81 -18.37 63.94
C PRO A 746 36.34 -17.48 65.10
N PHE A 747 36.45 -17.96 66.34
CA PHE A 747 36.10 -17.19 67.54
C PHE A 747 37.00 -15.96 67.67
N VAL A 748 38.30 -16.14 67.50
CA VAL A 748 39.29 -15.05 67.55
C VAL A 748 39.03 -14.01 66.45
N LYS A 749 38.80 -14.45 65.21
CA LYS A 749 38.54 -13.54 64.08
C LYS A 749 37.24 -12.75 64.27
N ALA A 750 36.18 -13.40 64.72
CA ALA A 750 34.89 -12.75 64.93
C ALA A 750 34.92 -11.77 66.13
N LEU A 751 35.57 -12.13 67.24
CA LEU A 751 35.75 -11.25 68.41
C LEU A 751 36.65 -10.04 68.10
N LYS A 752 37.71 -10.24 67.30
CA LYS A 752 38.57 -9.15 66.82
C LYS A 752 37.80 -8.15 65.97
N LYS A 753 36.93 -8.64 65.08
CA LYS A 753 36.04 -7.79 64.25
C LYS A 753 35.03 -7.02 65.10
N ALA A 754 34.55 -7.60 66.20
CA ALA A 754 33.66 -6.95 67.15
C ALA A 754 34.38 -6.03 68.17
N GLY A 755 35.71 -5.87 68.07
CA GLY A 755 36.50 -4.95 68.91
C GLY A 755 36.91 -5.50 70.28
N ASN A 756 36.52 -6.73 70.65
CA ASN A 756 36.83 -7.31 71.96
C ASN A 756 38.16 -8.08 71.94
N LYS A 757 39.26 -7.31 72.02
CA LYS A 757 40.64 -7.80 71.97
C LYS A 757 41.04 -8.68 73.17
N LYS A 758 40.44 -8.46 74.34
CA LYS A 758 40.74 -9.21 75.57
C LYS A 758 40.31 -10.67 75.45
N LEU A 759 39.05 -10.93 75.14
CA LEU A 759 38.52 -12.29 74.97
C LEU A 759 39.14 -13.00 73.77
N ALA A 760 39.42 -12.28 72.68
CA ALA A 760 40.13 -12.85 71.54
C ALA A 760 41.53 -13.39 71.94
N GLY A 761 42.25 -12.71 72.82
CA GLY A 761 43.54 -13.17 73.36
C GLY A 761 43.44 -14.48 74.16
N GLU A 762 42.33 -14.72 74.84
CA GLU A 762 42.10 -15.96 75.59
C GLU A 762 41.81 -17.14 74.68
N TYR A 763 41.04 -16.94 73.61
CA TYR A 763 40.76 -17.99 72.63
C TYR A 763 41.97 -18.33 71.73
N ILE A 764 42.92 -17.41 71.52
CA ILE A 764 44.19 -17.71 70.82
C ILE A 764 45.00 -18.78 71.55
N LYS A 765 45.01 -18.76 72.89
CA LYS A 765 45.69 -19.78 73.69
C LYS A 765 45.10 -21.18 73.46
N LYS A 766 43.85 -21.26 72.98
CA LYS A 766 43.15 -22.51 72.63
C LYS A 766 43.32 -22.92 71.15
N CYS A 767 43.92 -22.08 70.30
CA CYS A 767 44.25 -22.38 68.90
C CYS A 767 45.53 -23.23 68.76
N GLU A 768 45.71 -23.89 67.61
CA GLU A 768 46.94 -24.65 67.31
C GLU A 768 48.18 -23.77 67.28
N THR A 769 49.30 -24.26 67.83
CA THR A 769 50.54 -23.50 68.05
C THR A 769 51.09 -22.83 66.79
N LYS A 770 50.97 -23.46 65.62
CA LYS A 770 51.48 -22.91 64.34
C LYS A 770 50.75 -21.65 63.85
N ARG A 771 49.48 -21.44 64.24
CA ARG A 771 48.67 -20.28 63.81
C ARG A 771 48.56 -19.18 64.87
N ARG A 772 49.11 -19.39 66.07
CA ARG A 772 49.05 -18.39 67.16
C ARG A 772 49.80 -17.11 66.80
N GLU A 773 50.99 -17.23 66.21
CA GLU A 773 51.82 -16.07 65.84
C GLU A 773 51.17 -15.19 64.77
N GLU A 774 50.46 -15.79 63.80
CA GLU A 774 49.73 -15.05 62.77
C GLU A 774 48.46 -14.38 63.32
N LEU A 775 47.74 -15.03 64.23
CA LEU A 775 46.52 -14.46 64.82
C LEU A 775 46.81 -13.37 65.87
N LEU A 776 48.00 -13.39 66.48
CA LEU A 776 48.54 -12.33 67.34
C LEU A 776 48.91 -11.07 66.54
N LYS A 777 49.28 -11.18 65.26
CA LYS A 777 49.54 -10.02 64.38
C LYS A 777 48.24 -9.24 64.15
N GLY A 778 48.11 -8.12 64.87
CA GLY A 778 47.02 -7.15 64.74
C GLY A 778 45.93 -7.23 65.81
N LEU A 779 46.16 -7.91 66.94
CA LEU A 779 45.36 -7.71 68.15
C LEU A 779 45.64 -6.37 68.81
#